data_AF-A0A1V3NBK4-F1
#
_entry.id   AF-A0A1V3NBK4-F1
#
_cell.length_a   1.000
_cell.length_b   1.000
_cell.length_c   1.000
_cell.angle_alpha   90.00
_cell.angle_beta   90.00
_cell.angle_gamma   90.00
#
_symmetry.space_group_name_H-M   'P 1'
#
loop_
_entity.id
_entity.type
_entity.pdbx_description
1 polymer ?
#
loop_
_entity_poly.entity_id
_entity_poly.type
_entity_poly.pdbx_seq_one_letter_code
_entity_poly.pdbx_strand_id
1 'polypeptide(L)'
;MAVHDGRKAPMKARGQRGRRLAAILAGCALVLGMPLLAGQVCPGSPGAQPADPAMALRADLVHLHRTTREALEALPFEEFQVQARQAALGDDPQTLFAWVRDETRWLPYAGALRGARGVLMDRTGSSLDRALALAALLEAAGHTARLARAPLELEDLDRLAQIWAERLIPVPPRPAVDAGALDEAIGETAARTALEAETLRRVYGEESDLARQARTRLREQTRLQQESLARHLQPAAASSAPETPADHWWVQLRTASGWQDLDPALPDHRPGQRLVPGAAQATHYADELPAQYRHRLTITVIALQWDGRRFREHVALEHTVPAALLATEQVRIETFPVNLPSLDAMLGNDPGFDQQTLPDAVLEETEWMPLLRIGDEVITDKSVLSDGTVQEQIGQTPQGAALSEATGLLGGIGVRRGRGAEQEEAPPPELAAVLVRLTVEAPDRPAETFERPLVDVAGPAVRSAVPDGFGFTDAMRRQRAAGLLGTLELAGQVAWIPWGLTTGLGYEALMEQRLAALGAVHSAWSDSLEFMGSALEESGLRRSELDRLAFLRRSASPHEAHIALTRLNLLGFVRLVDLDDDGGPRLREGFDLIDNRVDVVAAEGNAREIRLAQGVLDTLLEAELKAGERPLDNTARVFLEDLAAGREWRHIAEVSGLEALDWRPPPDIAAHLESVLADGRQVVLPERLAQGAGAVWWELDPASGGILGMGPDRRGQGVEAILILMNSINNAASAVGMVQTIWACMFNSAGPAQARCCIRNAAVMAAVSSYMSNGLSSYAELSGLVITGGNRLFDMLNRMAIGQMAGQTTSAFLGATAPEGSC
;
A
#
# COMPACT_ATOMS: atom_id res chain seq x y z
N MET A 1 -31.93 26.51 -17.65
CA MET A 1 -32.58 27.32 -16.59
C MET A 1 -32.36 26.57 -15.28
N ALA A 2 -31.30 26.92 -14.55
CA ALA A 2 -30.83 26.16 -13.39
C ALA A 2 -31.67 26.52 -12.15
N VAL A 3 -32.40 25.54 -11.62
CA VAL A 3 -33.08 25.65 -10.32
C VAL A 3 -32.09 25.27 -9.24
N HIS A 4 -31.58 26.28 -8.55
CA HIS A 4 -30.88 26.15 -7.28
C HIS A 4 -31.91 25.74 -6.22
N ASP A 5 -32.04 24.44 -5.93
CA ASP A 5 -32.81 23.99 -4.76
C ASP A 5 -31.85 23.72 -3.60
N GLY A 6 -31.70 24.73 -2.75
CA GLY A 6 -30.95 24.67 -1.51
C GLY A 6 -31.70 23.85 -0.47
N ARG A 7 -31.45 22.54 -0.42
CA ARG A 7 -31.85 21.70 0.73
C ARG A 7 -31.08 22.16 1.98
N LYS A 8 -31.74 22.95 2.83
CA LYS A 8 -31.27 23.28 4.18
C LYS A 8 -31.27 22.00 5.03
N ALA A 9 -30.09 21.54 5.44
CA ALA A 9 -29.99 20.49 6.45
C ALA A 9 -30.62 20.95 7.78
N PRO A 10 -31.33 20.06 8.52
CA PRO A 10 -31.97 20.41 9.78
C PRO A 10 -30.96 20.85 10.85
N MET A 11 -31.31 21.84 11.68
CA MET A 11 -30.45 22.43 12.72
C MET A 11 -29.78 21.41 13.67
N LYS A 12 -30.45 20.29 13.97
CA LYS A 12 -29.87 19.19 14.77
C LYS A 12 -28.69 18.50 14.08
N ALA A 13 -28.77 18.30 12.76
CA ALA A 13 -27.68 17.71 11.98
C ALA A 13 -26.45 18.62 11.93
N ARG A 14 -26.62 19.94 12.03
CA ARG A 14 -25.52 20.91 12.05
C ARG A 14 -24.73 20.85 13.36
N GLY A 15 -25.42 20.74 14.51
CA GLY A 15 -24.78 20.57 15.81
C GLY A 15 -24.09 19.21 15.98
N GLN A 16 -24.63 18.15 15.37
CA GLN A 16 -24.02 16.81 15.39
C GLN A 16 -22.79 16.72 14.47
N ARG A 17 -22.80 17.41 13.32
CA ARG A 17 -21.64 17.55 12.42
C ARG A 17 -20.49 18.34 13.04
N GLY A 18 -20.79 19.45 13.74
CA GLY A 18 -19.77 20.24 14.45
C GLY A 18 -19.07 19.42 15.54
N ARG A 19 -19.84 18.66 16.33
CA ARG A 19 -19.30 17.76 17.37
C ARG A 19 -18.45 16.62 16.82
N ARG A 20 -18.87 15.99 15.70
CA ARG A 20 -18.07 14.95 15.03
C ARG A 20 -16.73 15.50 14.55
N LEU A 21 -16.76 16.65 13.90
CA LEU A 21 -15.55 17.31 13.40
C LEU A 21 -14.61 17.74 14.54
N ALA A 22 -15.15 18.25 15.65
CA ALA A 22 -14.38 18.62 16.83
C ALA A 22 -13.69 17.42 17.48
N ALA A 23 -14.38 16.28 17.62
CA ALA A 23 -13.80 15.04 18.15
C ALA A 23 -12.66 14.49 17.26
N ILE A 24 -12.87 14.54 15.95
CA ILE A 24 -11.87 14.15 14.94
C ILE A 24 -10.62 15.06 15.01
N LEU A 25 -10.81 16.38 15.07
CA LEU A 25 -9.71 17.34 15.18
C LEU A 25 -8.98 17.26 16.53
N ALA A 26 -9.70 16.97 17.62
CA ALA A 26 -9.12 16.80 18.95
C ALA A 26 -8.23 15.54 19.05
N GLY A 27 -8.64 14.43 18.44
CA GLY A 27 -7.80 13.23 18.33
C GLY A 27 -6.48 13.51 17.61
N CYS A 28 -6.54 14.31 16.53
CA CYS A 28 -5.36 14.71 15.78
C CYS A 28 -4.42 15.65 16.55
N ALA A 29 -4.97 16.65 17.22
CA ALA A 29 -4.18 17.63 17.96
C ALA A 29 -3.49 17.02 19.19
N LEU A 30 -4.03 15.94 19.75
CA LEU A 30 -3.41 15.14 20.80
C LEU A 30 -2.21 14.31 20.31
N VAL A 31 -2.28 13.73 19.10
CA VAL A 31 -1.12 13.07 18.47
C VAL A 31 0.02 14.07 18.28
N LEU A 32 -0.30 15.31 17.87
CA LEU A 32 0.67 16.38 17.68
C LEU A 32 1.38 16.83 18.98
N GLY A 33 0.75 16.60 20.14
CA GLY A 33 1.29 16.93 21.45
C GLY A 33 2.25 15.90 22.06
N MET A 34 2.19 14.64 21.62
CA MET A 34 3.03 13.53 22.12
C MET A 34 4.55 13.78 22.08
N PRO A 35 5.15 14.33 21.01
CA PRO A 35 6.60 14.58 21.00
C PRO A 35 7.06 15.64 22.01
N LEU A 36 6.18 16.57 22.41
CA LEU A 36 6.47 17.52 23.50
C LEU A 36 6.48 16.84 24.87
N LEU A 37 5.74 15.74 25.03
CA LEU A 37 5.71 14.92 26.25
C LEU A 37 6.91 13.97 26.31
N ALA A 38 7.30 13.37 25.18
CA ALA A 38 8.49 12.50 25.07
C ALA A 38 9.81 13.24 25.37
N GLY A 39 9.89 14.53 25.04
CA GLY A 39 11.05 15.38 25.37
C GLY A 39 11.31 15.56 26.88
N GLN A 40 10.34 15.21 27.74
CA GLN A 40 10.51 15.25 29.20
C GLN A 40 11.01 13.93 29.81
N VAL A 41 11.24 12.90 28.99
CA VAL A 41 11.51 11.52 29.45
C VAL A 41 13.02 11.22 29.65
N CYS A 42 13.92 12.17 29.37
CA CYS A 42 15.34 12.04 29.70
C CYS A 42 15.69 12.76 31.02
N PRO A 43 16.25 12.08 32.03
CA PRO A 43 16.54 12.70 33.32
C PRO A 43 17.79 13.60 33.22
N GLY A 44 17.60 14.90 33.44
CA GLY A 44 18.72 15.85 33.50
C GLY A 44 18.45 17.16 34.25
N SER A 45 17.26 17.37 34.81
CA SER A 45 16.91 18.62 35.51
C SER A 45 16.76 18.39 37.02
N PRO A 46 17.64 18.94 37.88
CA PRO A 46 17.52 18.81 39.31
C PRO A 46 16.46 19.78 39.82
N GLY A 47 15.29 19.28 40.24
CA GLY A 47 14.35 20.11 41.01
C GLY A 47 12.88 19.73 40.99
N ALA A 48 12.43 18.85 40.10
CA ALA A 48 11.07 18.31 40.15
C ALA A 48 11.15 16.80 39.94
N GLN A 49 10.77 16.01 40.95
CA GLN A 49 10.45 14.60 40.75
C GLN A 49 9.01 14.56 40.24
N PRO A 50 8.74 14.35 38.93
CA PRO A 50 7.46 13.79 38.56
C PRO A 50 7.38 12.37 39.13
N ALA A 51 6.16 11.95 39.47
CA ALA A 51 5.86 10.54 39.64
C ALA A 51 6.39 9.78 38.41
N ASP A 52 7.06 8.65 38.62
CA ASP A 52 7.59 7.71 37.62
C ASP A 52 7.31 8.08 36.15
N PRO A 53 8.30 8.58 35.38
CA PRO A 53 8.15 8.98 33.97
C PRO A 53 7.50 7.90 33.09
N ALA A 54 7.70 6.61 33.39
CA ALA A 54 7.04 5.50 32.71
C ALA A 54 5.53 5.47 32.96
N MET A 55 5.10 5.82 34.18
CA MET A 55 3.69 5.92 34.57
C MET A 55 3.00 7.11 33.88
N ALA A 56 3.69 8.23 33.71
CA ALA A 56 3.18 9.39 32.95
C ALA A 56 2.99 9.05 31.46
N LEU A 57 4.00 8.49 30.80
CA LEU A 57 3.93 8.07 29.39
C LEU A 57 2.84 7.01 29.17
N ARG A 58 2.68 6.06 30.11
CA ARG A 58 1.59 5.09 30.09
C ARG A 58 0.22 5.75 30.18
N ALA A 59 0.05 6.75 31.04
CA ALA A 59 -1.21 7.49 31.17
C ALA A 59 -1.53 8.26 29.88
N ASP A 60 -0.53 8.87 29.24
CA ASP A 60 -0.68 9.59 27.97
C ASP A 60 -1.08 8.65 26.82
N LEU A 61 -0.45 7.47 26.71
CA LEU A 61 -0.84 6.46 25.71
C LEU A 61 -2.28 5.97 25.91
N VAL A 62 -2.70 5.74 27.16
CA VAL A 62 -4.09 5.36 27.47
C VAL A 62 -5.06 6.49 27.12
N HIS A 63 -4.70 7.74 27.42
CA HIS A 63 -5.53 8.89 27.08
C HIS A 63 -5.68 9.07 25.58
N LEU A 64 -4.58 8.99 24.82
CA LEU A 64 -4.61 9.11 23.37
C LEU A 64 -5.42 7.97 22.74
N HIS A 65 -5.25 6.72 23.19
CA HIS A 65 -6.06 5.60 22.70
C HIS A 65 -7.57 5.83 22.90
N ARG A 66 -7.97 6.38 24.06
CA ARG A 66 -9.38 6.74 24.30
C ARG A 66 -9.85 7.82 23.31
N THR A 67 -9.06 8.86 23.08
CA THR A 67 -9.45 9.94 22.16
C THR A 67 -9.46 9.48 20.70
N THR A 68 -8.52 8.63 20.28
CA THR A 68 -8.53 8.06 18.93
C THR A 68 -9.77 7.19 18.72
N ARG A 69 -10.22 6.42 19.73
CA ARG A 69 -11.50 5.71 19.66
C ARG A 69 -12.68 6.67 19.50
N GLU A 70 -12.75 7.73 20.30
CA GLU A 70 -13.80 8.76 20.18
C GLU A 70 -13.81 9.40 18.77
N ALA A 71 -12.62 9.64 18.19
CA ALA A 71 -12.46 10.18 16.84
C ALA A 71 -12.86 9.18 15.76
N LEU A 72 -12.50 7.90 15.92
CA LEU A 72 -12.89 6.80 15.05
C LEU A 72 -14.42 6.69 14.99
N GLU A 73 -15.09 6.63 16.15
CA GLU A 73 -16.57 6.57 16.25
C GLU A 73 -17.28 7.78 15.61
N ALA A 74 -16.60 8.91 15.46
CA ALA A 74 -17.14 10.12 14.85
C ALA A 74 -17.03 10.17 13.32
N LEU A 75 -16.28 9.25 12.69
CA LEU A 75 -16.11 9.20 11.24
C LEU A 75 -17.42 8.86 10.53
N PRO A 76 -17.60 9.30 9.26
CA PRO A 76 -18.82 9.06 8.50
C PRO A 76 -18.85 7.63 7.93
N PHE A 77 -18.84 6.61 8.81
CA PHE A 77 -18.88 5.19 8.41
C PHE A 77 -20.06 4.85 7.49
N GLU A 78 -21.16 5.59 7.58
CA GLU A 78 -22.27 5.48 6.65
C GLU A 78 -21.83 5.66 5.19
N GLU A 79 -20.74 6.36 4.90
CA GLU A 79 -20.24 6.55 3.54
C GLU A 79 -19.69 5.28 2.91
N PHE A 80 -19.18 4.33 3.69
CA PHE A 80 -18.45 3.17 3.17
C PHE A 80 -18.78 1.83 3.85
N GLN A 81 -19.68 1.78 4.83
CA GLN A 81 -20.18 0.55 5.44
C GLN A 81 -21.67 0.34 5.14
N VAL A 82 -22.03 -0.89 4.73
CA VAL A 82 -23.40 -1.24 4.34
C VAL A 82 -24.37 -1.07 5.50
N GLN A 83 -24.04 -1.61 6.67
CA GLN A 83 -24.90 -1.58 7.86
C GLN A 83 -25.13 -0.14 8.34
N ALA A 84 -24.07 0.68 8.39
CA ALA A 84 -24.18 2.08 8.76
C ALA A 84 -24.99 2.90 7.74
N ARG A 85 -24.84 2.64 6.44
CA ARG A 85 -25.64 3.28 5.38
C ARG A 85 -27.10 2.88 5.48
N GLN A 86 -27.38 1.59 5.66
CA GLN A 86 -28.74 1.06 5.84
C GLN A 86 -29.40 1.72 7.05
N ALA A 87 -28.76 1.71 8.22
CA ALA A 87 -29.29 2.34 9.43
C ALA A 87 -29.57 3.85 9.24
N ALA A 88 -28.76 4.56 8.44
CA ALA A 88 -28.97 5.97 8.14
C ALA A 88 -30.15 6.23 7.19
N LEU A 89 -30.48 5.27 6.31
CA LEU A 89 -31.59 5.37 5.34
C LEU A 89 -32.90 4.79 5.88
N GLY A 90 -32.83 3.85 6.82
CA GLY A 90 -33.97 3.08 7.33
C GLY A 90 -34.21 1.78 6.58
N ASP A 91 -35.38 1.17 6.82
CA ASP A 91 -35.70 -0.20 6.35
C ASP A 91 -36.61 -0.23 5.11
N ASP A 92 -37.04 0.93 4.59
CA ASP A 92 -37.96 1.01 3.44
C ASP A 92 -37.26 0.67 2.11
N PRO A 93 -37.68 -0.39 1.39
CA PRO A 93 -37.07 -0.78 0.12
C PRO A 93 -37.06 0.32 -0.95
N GLN A 94 -38.09 1.19 -0.98
CA GLN A 94 -38.15 2.25 -1.98
C GLN A 94 -37.10 3.32 -1.71
N THR A 95 -36.88 3.65 -0.45
CA THR A 95 -35.83 4.58 -0.01
C THR A 95 -34.43 4.04 -0.34
N LEU A 96 -34.18 2.75 -0.06
CA LEU A 96 -32.91 2.11 -0.39
C LEU A 96 -32.66 2.05 -1.90
N PHE A 97 -33.69 1.68 -2.68
CA PHE A 97 -33.65 1.69 -4.14
C PHE A 97 -33.37 3.08 -4.72
N ALA A 98 -34.12 4.10 -4.26
CA ALA A 98 -33.94 5.47 -4.71
C ALA A 98 -32.52 5.98 -4.41
N TRP A 99 -31.97 5.64 -3.24
CA TRP A 99 -30.60 6.00 -2.89
C TRP A 99 -29.59 5.40 -3.86
N VAL A 100 -29.65 4.10 -4.18
CA VAL A 100 -28.72 3.50 -5.16
C VAL A 100 -28.93 4.06 -6.56
N ARG A 101 -30.17 4.32 -6.98
CA ARG A 101 -30.48 4.91 -8.29
C ARG A 101 -29.92 6.33 -8.44
N ASP A 102 -30.06 7.15 -7.40
CA ASP A 102 -29.84 8.61 -7.47
C ASP A 102 -28.44 9.02 -6.99
N GLU A 103 -27.87 8.32 -6.01
CA GLU A 103 -26.60 8.68 -5.36
C GLU A 103 -25.41 7.88 -5.89
N THR A 104 -25.62 6.99 -6.86
CA THR A 104 -24.54 6.24 -7.51
C THR A 104 -24.58 6.38 -9.03
N ARG A 105 -23.41 6.26 -9.66
CA ARG A 105 -23.19 6.40 -11.09
C ARG A 105 -22.84 5.06 -11.74
N TRP A 106 -23.42 4.80 -12.91
CA TRP A 106 -23.04 3.64 -13.73
C TRP A 106 -21.69 3.86 -14.43
N LEU A 107 -20.88 2.79 -14.51
CA LEU A 107 -19.67 2.72 -15.31
C LEU A 107 -19.73 1.52 -16.28
N PRO A 108 -19.19 1.66 -17.50
CA PRO A 108 -19.30 0.64 -18.55
C PRO A 108 -18.21 -0.44 -18.41
N TYR A 109 -18.34 -1.33 -17.43
CA TYR A 109 -17.51 -2.54 -17.34
C TYR A 109 -18.34 -3.75 -16.91
N ALA A 110 -17.89 -4.94 -17.29
CA ALA A 110 -18.56 -6.20 -16.99
C ALA A 110 -18.18 -6.73 -15.59
N GLY A 111 -19.11 -7.38 -14.92
CA GLY A 111 -18.86 -8.07 -13.65
C GLY A 111 -18.78 -7.21 -12.40
N ALA A 112 -18.46 -7.88 -11.29
CA ALA A 112 -18.29 -7.31 -9.96
C ALA A 112 -16.80 -7.04 -9.70
N LEU A 113 -16.42 -5.77 -9.71
CA LEU A 113 -15.06 -5.33 -9.42
C LEU A 113 -14.92 -4.93 -7.96
N ARG A 114 -15.87 -4.14 -7.45
CA ARG A 114 -15.74 -3.45 -6.16
C ARG A 114 -16.78 -3.86 -5.12
N GLY A 115 -17.82 -4.58 -5.53
CA GLY A 115 -18.91 -5.03 -4.69
C GLY A 115 -19.70 -3.89 -4.04
N ALA A 116 -20.56 -4.26 -3.07
CA ALA A 116 -21.39 -3.30 -2.36
C ALA A 116 -20.57 -2.20 -1.66
N ARG A 117 -19.49 -2.60 -0.96
CA ARG A 117 -18.63 -1.68 -0.20
C ARG A 117 -17.97 -0.64 -1.11
N GLY A 118 -17.39 -1.07 -2.23
CA GLY A 118 -16.73 -0.16 -3.17
C GLY A 118 -17.68 0.84 -3.82
N VAL A 119 -18.93 0.44 -4.12
CA VAL A 119 -19.96 1.36 -4.60
C VAL A 119 -20.31 2.42 -3.54
N LEU A 120 -20.36 2.04 -2.26
CA LEU A 120 -20.54 3.00 -1.19
C LEU A 120 -19.35 3.99 -1.15
N MET A 121 -18.12 3.48 -1.22
CA MET A 121 -16.89 4.28 -1.13
C MET A 121 -16.80 5.41 -2.15
N ASP A 122 -16.98 5.11 -3.45
CA ASP A 122 -16.72 6.09 -4.51
C ASP A 122 -17.96 6.53 -5.31
N ARG A 123 -19.13 5.97 -4.99
CA ARG A 123 -20.41 6.25 -5.64
C ARG A 123 -20.47 5.83 -7.11
N THR A 124 -19.66 4.87 -7.54
CA THR A 124 -19.67 4.36 -8.92
C THR A 124 -19.79 2.84 -8.96
N GLY A 125 -20.30 2.26 -10.05
CA GLY A 125 -20.46 0.80 -10.19
C GLY A 125 -20.85 0.36 -11.60
N SER A 126 -20.47 -0.84 -12.00
CA SER A 126 -21.16 -1.56 -13.08
C SER A 126 -22.62 -1.80 -12.71
N SER A 127 -23.42 -2.31 -13.66
CA SER A 127 -24.79 -2.77 -13.35
C SER A 127 -24.79 -3.80 -12.21
N LEU A 128 -23.83 -4.74 -12.22
CA LEU A 128 -23.69 -5.77 -11.20
C LEU A 128 -23.23 -5.21 -9.85
N ASP A 129 -22.22 -4.34 -9.81
CA ASP A 129 -21.78 -3.75 -8.55
C ASP A 129 -22.89 -2.90 -7.90
N ARG A 130 -23.66 -2.15 -8.70
CA ARG A 130 -24.82 -1.38 -8.21
C ARG A 130 -25.95 -2.30 -7.72
N ALA A 131 -26.20 -3.41 -8.40
CA ALA A 131 -27.17 -4.41 -7.96
C ALA A 131 -26.73 -5.09 -6.65
N LEU A 132 -25.44 -5.41 -6.50
CA LEU A 132 -24.86 -5.94 -5.25
C LEU A 132 -25.00 -4.94 -4.10
N ALA A 133 -24.76 -3.65 -4.35
CA ALA A 133 -24.96 -2.61 -3.33
C ALA A 133 -26.41 -2.52 -2.88
N LEU A 134 -27.37 -2.56 -3.81
CA LEU A 134 -28.80 -2.54 -3.49
C LEU A 134 -29.24 -3.81 -2.76
N ALA A 135 -28.79 -4.99 -3.20
CA ALA A 135 -29.09 -6.26 -2.54
C ALA A 135 -28.57 -6.24 -1.09
N ALA A 136 -27.32 -5.83 -0.86
CA ALA A 136 -26.73 -5.76 0.48
C ALA A 136 -27.47 -4.79 1.42
N LEU A 137 -27.93 -3.64 0.90
CA LEU A 137 -28.75 -2.70 1.68
C LEU A 137 -30.12 -3.28 2.04
N LEU A 138 -30.78 -3.98 1.11
CA LEU A 138 -32.07 -4.62 1.32
C LEU A 138 -31.96 -5.77 2.33
N GLU A 139 -30.93 -6.61 2.20
CA GLU A 139 -30.64 -7.72 3.12
C GLU A 139 -30.33 -7.21 4.53
N ALA A 140 -29.53 -6.15 4.66
CA ALA A 140 -29.26 -5.51 5.94
C ALA A 140 -30.54 -4.95 6.60
N ALA A 141 -31.53 -4.53 5.79
CA ALA A 141 -32.86 -4.12 6.25
C ALA A 141 -33.84 -5.29 6.47
N GLY A 142 -33.38 -6.54 6.37
CA GLY A 142 -34.18 -7.75 6.62
C GLY A 142 -35.04 -8.22 5.45
N HIS A 143 -34.84 -7.67 4.24
CA HIS A 143 -35.55 -8.10 3.04
C HIS A 143 -34.83 -9.21 2.31
N THR A 144 -35.58 -10.09 1.64
CA THR A 144 -34.98 -11.08 0.73
C THR A 144 -34.84 -10.50 -0.66
N ALA A 145 -33.59 -10.39 -1.13
CA ALA A 145 -33.24 -9.93 -2.47
C ALA A 145 -32.49 -11.03 -3.25
N ARG A 146 -32.53 -10.95 -4.57
CA ARG A 146 -31.64 -11.72 -5.46
C ARG A 146 -31.26 -10.88 -6.67
N LEU A 147 -30.12 -11.17 -7.27
CA LEU A 147 -29.66 -10.58 -8.51
C LEU A 147 -30.40 -11.22 -9.69
N ALA A 148 -30.72 -10.43 -10.69
CA ALA A 148 -31.24 -10.87 -11.98
C ALA A 148 -30.36 -10.35 -13.11
N ARG A 149 -30.24 -11.14 -14.17
CA ARG A 149 -29.36 -10.91 -15.32
C ARG A 149 -30.13 -11.03 -16.63
N ALA A 150 -29.82 -10.16 -17.59
CA ALA A 150 -30.17 -10.32 -19.00
C ALA A 150 -29.04 -9.75 -19.89
N PRO A 151 -28.92 -10.18 -21.15
CA PRO A 151 -28.01 -9.57 -22.12
C PRO A 151 -28.33 -8.09 -22.31
N LEU A 152 -27.30 -7.28 -22.54
CA LEU A 152 -27.41 -5.86 -22.85
C LEU A 152 -27.24 -5.66 -24.35
N GLU A 153 -28.29 -5.18 -25.01
CA GLU A 153 -28.25 -4.86 -26.45
C GLU A 153 -27.56 -3.51 -26.69
N LEU A 154 -27.01 -3.32 -27.90
CA LEU A 154 -26.31 -2.08 -28.27
C LEU A 154 -27.18 -0.81 -28.09
N GLU A 155 -28.47 -0.90 -28.39
CA GLU A 155 -29.41 0.23 -28.21
C GLU A 155 -29.54 0.64 -26.73
N ASP A 156 -29.60 -0.32 -25.82
CA ASP A 156 -29.66 -0.06 -24.38
C ASP A 156 -28.34 0.51 -23.85
N LEU A 157 -27.20 0.04 -24.39
CA LEU A 157 -25.89 0.59 -24.09
C LEU A 157 -25.76 2.04 -24.55
N ASP A 158 -26.17 2.35 -25.79
CA ASP A 158 -26.15 3.71 -26.32
C ASP A 158 -27.02 4.65 -25.47
N ARG A 159 -28.18 4.15 -25.03
CA ARG A 159 -29.07 4.87 -24.11
C ARG A 159 -28.39 5.13 -22.77
N LEU A 160 -27.72 4.14 -22.18
CA LEU A 160 -26.94 4.33 -20.95
C LEU A 160 -25.81 5.34 -21.15
N ALA A 161 -25.03 5.20 -22.22
CA ALA A 161 -23.94 6.10 -22.56
C ALA A 161 -24.43 7.53 -22.68
N GLN A 162 -25.54 7.77 -23.39
CA GLN A 162 -26.13 9.10 -23.54
C GLN A 162 -26.59 9.70 -22.21
N ILE A 163 -27.31 8.92 -21.38
CA ILE A 163 -27.82 9.40 -20.09
C ILE A 163 -26.70 9.72 -19.10
N TRP A 164 -25.64 8.92 -19.12
CA TRP A 164 -24.53 9.06 -18.18
C TRP A 164 -23.41 9.97 -18.70
N ALA A 165 -23.35 10.29 -20.01
CA ALA A 165 -22.33 11.15 -20.61
C ALA A 165 -22.27 12.54 -19.98
N GLU A 166 -23.41 13.16 -19.67
CA GLU A 166 -23.47 14.52 -19.11
C GLU A 166 -23.33 14.57 -17.58
N ARG A 167 -23.29 13.40 -16.93
CA ARG A 167 -23.21 13.30 -15.48
C ARG A 167 -21.75 13.16 -15.06
N LEU A 168 -21.28 14.02 -14.17
CA LEU A 168 -19.97 13.84 -13.53
C LEU A 168 -20.04 12.75 -12.46
N ILE A 169 -18.88 12.23 -12.06
CA ILE A 169 -18.80 11.33 -10.91
C ILE A 169 -19.10 12.14 -9.64
N PRO A 170 -20.04 11.70 -8.78
CA PRO A 170 -20.24 12.31 -7.48
C PRO A 170 -18.92 12.27 -6.68
N VAL A 171 -18.47 13.43 -6.22
CA VAL A 171 -17.36 13.51 -5.26
C VAL A 171 -18.01 13.60 -3.87
N PRO A 172 -17.79 12.62 -2.97
CA PRO A 172 -18.25 12.72 -1.60
C PRO A 172 -17.79 14.05 -1.00
N PRO A 173 -18.69 14.83 -0.36
CA PRO A 173 -18.32 16.13 0.17
C PRO A 173 -17.25 15.97 1.24
N ARG A 174 -16.09 16.61 1.05
CA ARG A 174 -15.09 16.72 2.11
C ARG A 174 -15.62 17.67 3.18
N PRO A 175 -15.54 17.35 4.48
CA PRO A 175 -15.95 18.27 5.52
C PRO A 175 -15.11 19.54 5.39
N ALA A 176 -15.77 20.67 5.14
CA ALA A 176 -15.11 21.95 5.30
C ALA A 176 -14.79 22.12 6.78
N VAL A 177 -13.51 22.29 7.11
CA VAL A 177 -13.12 22.64 8.47
C VAL A 177 -13.60 24.07 8.72
N ASP A 178 -14.71 24.19 9.45
CA ASP A 178 -15.22 25.48 9.90
C ASP A 178 -14.25 26.08 10.94
N ALA A 179 -13.92 27.35 10.79
CA ALA A 179 -12.97 28.03 11.68
C ALA A 179 -13.45 28.02 13.14
N GLY A 180 -14.77 28.10 13.37
CA GLY A 180 -15.36 28.01 14.70
C GLY A 180 -15.23 26.60 15.31
N ALA A 181 -15.54 25.56 14.55
CA ALA A 181 -15.40 24.17 15.00
C ALA A 181 -13.92 23.79 15.25
N LEU A 182 -13.01 24.33 14.46
CA LEU A 182 -11.58 24.18 14.68
C LEU A 182 -11.11 24.87 15.96
N ASP A 183 -11.56 26.10 16.22
CA ASP A 183 -11.19 26.83 17.43
C ASP A 183 -11.71 26.15 18.70
N GLU A 184 -12.94 25.61 18.65
CA GLU A 184 -13.51 24.77 19.70
C GLU A 184 -12.66 23.52 19.95
N ALA A 185 -12.30 22.77 18.89
CA ALA A 185 -11.46 21.58 18.99
C ALA A 185 -10.05 21.89 19.55
N ILE A 186 -9.45 23.00 19.13
CA ILE A 186 -8.17 23.47 19.66
C ILE A 186 -8.29 23.82 21.15
N GLY A 187 -9.37 24.51 21.54
CA GLY A 187 -9.65 24.83 22.94
C GLY A 187 -9.82 23.59 23.81
N GLU A 188 -10.58 22.61 23.34
CA GLU A 188 -10.77 21.32 24.02
C GLU A 188 -9.45 20.55 24.13
N THR A 189 -8.62 20.53 23.09
CA THR A 189 -7.33 19.86 23.11
C THR A 189 -6.37 20.55 24.07
N ALA A 190 -6.29 21.89 24.04
CA ALA A 190 -5.46 22.68 24.96
C ALA A 190 -5.82 22.40 26.42
N ALA A 191 -7.13 22.34 26.73
CA ALA A 191 -7.62 22.00 28.06
C ALA A 191 -7.26 20.58 28.51
N ARG A 192 -7.04 19.65 27.57
CA ARG A 192 -6.73 18.23 27.83
C ARG A 192 -5.24 17.88 27.83
N THR A 193 -4.39 18.66 27.16
CA THR A 193 -2.98 18.32 26.87
C THR A 193 -1.94 19.20 27.57
N ALA A 194 -2.37 20.15 28.40
CA ALA A 194 -1.53 21.21 28.97
C ALA A 194 -0.77 22.07 27.92
N LEU A 195 -1.14 21.96 26.64
CA LEU A 195 -0.62 22.77 25.55
C LEU A 195 -1.38 24.10 25.45
N GLU A 196 -0.69 25.16 25.05
CA GLU A 196 -1.34 26.45 24.80
C GLU A 196 -2.16 26.41 23.51
N ALA A 197 -3.42 26.86 23.58
CA ALA A 197 -4.30 26.94 22.42
C ALA A 197 -3.71 27.78 21.26
N GLU A 198 -2.94 28.83 21.57
CA GLU A 198 -2.25 29.63 20.57
C GLU A 198 -1.17 28.84 19.83
N THR A 199 -0.42 27.99 20.53
CA THR A 199 0.56 27.09 19.92
C THR A 199 -0.12 26.11 18.99
N LEU A 200 -1.23 25.49 19.41
CA LEU A 200 -2.01 24.58 18.57
C LEU A 200 -2.60 25.27 17.32
N ARG A 201 -3.10 26.51 17.45
CA ARG A 201 -3.57 27.31 16.29
C ARG A 201 -2.46 27.59 15.30
N ARG A 202 -1.29 28.00 15.78
CA ARG A 202 -0.14 28.31 14.93
C ARG A 202 0.32 27.06 14.16
N VAL A 203 0.48 25.93 14.86
CA VAL A 203 0.84 24.65 14.24
C VAL A 203 -0.18 24.25 13.18
N TYR A 204 -1.48 24.32 13.49
CA TYR A 204 -2.54 24.00 12.52
C TYR A 204 -2.48 24.91 11.27
N GLY A 205 -2.29 26.22 11.46
CA GLY A 205 -2.23 27.20 10.38
C GLY A 205 -1.01 27.01 9.46
N GLU A 206 0.18 26.87 10.06
CA GLU A 206 1.43 26.61 9.34
C GLU A 206 1.33 25.34 8.49
N GLU A 207 0.81 24.26 9.07
CA GLU A 207 0.58 23.01 8.38
C GLU A 207 -0.37 23.23 7.19
N SER A 208 -1.57 23.76 7.45
CA SER A 208 -2.59 24.01 6.42
C SER A 208 -2.07 24.77 5.20
N ASP A 209 -1.20 25.75 5.41
CA ASP A 209 -0.59 26.52 4.34
C ASP A 209 0.48 25.74 3.59
N LEU A 210 1.31 24.95 4.28
CA LEU A 210 2.31 24.08 3.65
C LEU A 210 1.66 23.08 2.69
N ALA A 211 0.59 22.40 3.07
CA ALA A 211 -0.04 21.47 2.13
C ALA A 211 -0.77 22.15 1.00
N ARG A 212 -1.33 23.35 1.22
CA ARG A 212 -1.89 24.13 0.11
C ARG A 212 -0.81 24.45 -0.92
N GLN A 213 0.39 24.84 -0.47
CA GLN A 213 1.54 25.08 -1.34
C GLN A 213 2.00 23.80 -2.03
N ALA A 214 2.10 22.70 -1.29
CA ALA A 214 2.51 21.40 -1.84
C ALA A 214 1.55 20.89 -2.92
N ARG A 215 0.23 21.02 -2.71
CA ARG A 215 -0.78 20.65 -3.71
C ARG A 215 -0.71 21.52 -4.96
N THR A 216 -0.50 22.83 -4.78
CA THR A 216 -0.32 23.75 -5.91
C THR A 216 0.93 23.35 -6.72
N ARG A 217 2.05 23.12 -6.03
CA ARG A 217 3.31 22.68 -6.65
C ARG A 217 3.14 21.36 -7.41
N LEU A 218 2.50 20.37 -6.78
CA LEU A 218 2.27 19.06 -7.38
C LEU A 218 1.45 19.16 -8.69
N ARG A 219 0.39 19.97 -8.69
CA ARG A 219 -0.43 20.22 -9.89
C ARG A 219 0.34 20.95 -10.98
N GLU A 220 1.13 21.95 -10.62
CA GLU A 220 1.97 22.69 -11.56
C GLU A 220 3.04 21.78 -12.20
N GLN A 221 3.74 21.01 -11.38
CA GLN A 221 4.75 20.04 -11.83
C GLN A 221 4.15 18.93 -12.71
N THR A 222 2.94 18.47 -12.39
CA THR A 222 2.20 17.51 -13.23
C THR A 222 1.92 18.13 -14.61
N ARG A 223 1.36 19.35 -14.64
CA ARG A 223 1.03 20.06 -15.89
C ARG A 223 2.26 20.29 -16.76
N LEU A 224 3.37 20.74 -16.18
CA LEU A 224 4.61 21.01 -16.92
C LEU A 224 5.14 19.75 -17.65
N GLN A 225 5.12 18.61 -16.96
CA GLN A 225 5.57 17.34 -17.55
C GLN A 225 4.57 16.82 -18.57
N GLN A 226 3.26 16.90 -18.28
CA GLN A 226 2.21 16.54 -19.23
C GLN A 226 2.37 17.31 -20.55
N GLU A 227 2.58 18.63 -20.51
CA GLU A 227 2.77 19.46 -21.71
C GLU A 227 3.98 19.02 -22.54
N SER A 228 5.08 18.65 -21.88
CA SER A 228 6.29 18.14 -22.54
C SER A 228 6.07 16.77 -23.17
N LEU A 229 5.34 15.87 -22.50
CA LEU A 229 5.13 14.49 -22.93
C LEU A 229 4.00 14.35 -23.95
N ALA A 230 2.98 15.22 -23.90
CA ALA A 230 1.80 15.15 -24.77
C ALA A 230 2.14 15.26 -26.27
N ARG A 231 3.27 15.89 -26.62
CA ARG A 231 3.76 16.00 -27.99
C ARG A 231 4.09 14.64 -28.64
N HIS A 232 4.24 13.58 -27.83
CA HIS A 232 4.52 12.22 -28.29
C HIS A 232 3.25 11.37 -28.48
N LEU A 233 2.07 11.89 -28.13
CA LEU A 233 0.81 11.20 -28.39
C LEU A 233 0.52 11.15 -29.88
N GLN A 234 0.00 10.00 -30.35
CA GLN A 234 -0.47 9.89 -31.73
C GLN A 234 -1.75 10.73 -31.96
N PRO A 235 -2.00 11.18 -33.21
CA PRO A 235 -3.28 11.78 -33.58
C PRO A 235 -4.44 10.90 -33.13
N ALA A 236 -5.58 11.50 -32.78
CA ALA A 236 -6.73 10.72 -32.33
C ALA A 236 -7.21 9.75 -33.41
N ALA A 237 -6.83 8.48 -33.27
CA ALA A 237 -7.63 7.40 -33.81
C ALA A 237 -9.03 7.52 -33.18
N ALA A 238 -10.07 7.19 -33.95
CA ALA A 238 -11.41 7.00 -33.40
C ALA A 238 -11.24 6.12 -32.15
N SER A 239 -11.63 6.67 -30.99
CA SER A 239 -11.49 6.10 -29.64
C SER A 239 -11.43 4.57 -29.65
N SER A 240 -10.50 3.96 -28.91
CA SER A 240 -10.76 2.60 -28.42
C SER A 240 -12.14 2.67 -27.76
N ALA A 241 -13.13 1.99 -28.34
CA ALA A 241 -14.50 2.08 -27.84
C ALA A 241 -14.47 1.76 -26.34
N PRO A 242 -15.22 2.50 -25.49
CA PRO A 242 -15.38 2.09 -24.11
C PRO A 242 -15.81 0.63 -24.10
N GLU A 243 -15.27 -0.11 -23.15
CA GLU A 243 -15.63 -1.52 -23.01
C GLU A 243 -17.14 -1.66 -22.90
N THR A 244 -17.67 -2.59 -23.68
CA THR A 244 -19.10 -2.78 -23.81
C THR A 244 -19.50 -4.00 -22.98
N PRO A 245 -20.07 -3.81 -21.77
CA PRO A 245 -20.54 -4.95 -20.99
C PRO A 245 -21.63 -5.71 -21.76
N ALA A 246 -21.50 -7.03 -21.85
CA ALA A 246 -22.46 -7.88 -22.55
C ALA A 246 -23.77 -8.10 -21.77
N ASP A 247 -23.76 -7.80 -20.47
CA ASP A 247 -24.85 -8.10 -19.55
C ASP A 247 -25.32 -6.87 -18.75
N HIS A 248 -26.62 -6.86 -18.49
CA HIS A 248 -27.26 -5.98 -17.52
C HIS A 248 -27.74 -6.75 -16.29
N TRP A 249 -27.54 -6.14 -15.13
CA TRP A 249 -27.88 -6.71 -13.83
C TRP A 249 -28.76 -5.76 -13.02
N TRP A 250 -29.74 -6.32 -12.32
CA TRP A 250 -30.63 -5.59 -11.41
C TRP A 250 -31.03 -6.47 -10.23
N VAL A 251 -31.80 -5.92 -9.27
CA VAL A 251 -32.26 -6.66 -8.09
C VAL A 251 -33.72 -7.06 -8.23
N GLN A 252 -34.05 -8.26 -7.77
CA GLN A 252 -35.43 -8.68 -7.52
C GLN A 252 -35.68 -8.77 -6.02
N LEU A 253 -36.66 -8.02 -5.54
CA LEU A 253 -37.12 -8.02 -4.16
C LEU A 253 -38.27 -9.02 -3.98
N ARG A 254 -38.22 -9.84 -2.93
CA ARG A 254 -39.33 -10.72 -2.56
C ARG A 254 -40.46 -9.91 -1.92
N THR A 255 -41.65 -9.98 -2.50
CA THR A 255 -42.89 -9.37 -1.98
C THR A 255 -43.97 -10.44 -1.78
N ALA A 256 -45.12 -10.04 -1.22
CA ALA A 256 -46.27 -10.94 -1.07
C ALA A 256 -46.83 -11.43 -2.41
N SER A 257 -46.66 -10.66 -3.49
CA SER A 257 -47.16 -10.98 -4.83
C SER A 257 -46.11 -11.65 -5.74
N GLY A 258 -44.90 -11.92 -5.24
CA GLY A 258 -43.83 -12.58 -5.98
C GLY A 258 -42.53 -11.80 -5.95
N TRP A 259 -41.84 -11.75 -7.08
CA TRP A 259 -40.59 -11.01 -7.24
C TRP A 259 -40.87 -9.68 -7.94
N GLN A 260 -40.44 -8.57 -7.35
CA GLN A 260 -40.52 -7.23 -7.93
C GLN A 260 -39.14 -6.74 -8.35
N ASP A 261 -38.99 -6.26 -9.59
CA ASP A 261 -37.73 -5.72 -10.08
C ASP A 261 -37.44 -4.34 -9.50
N LEU A 262 -36.17 -4.11 -9.15
CA LEU A 262 -35.60 -2.85 -8.72
C LEU A 262 -34.33 -2.61 -9.54
N ASP A 263 -34.43 -1.81 -10.59
CA ASP A 263 -33.32 -1.53 -11.51
C ASP A 263 -32.83 -0.08 -11.42
N PRO A 264 -31.62 0.17 -10.86
CA PRO A 264 -31.09 1.51 -10.67
C PRO A 264 -30.43 2.10 -11.94
N ALA A 265 -30.52 1.42 -13.10
CA ALA A 265 -29.86 1.83 -14.34
C ALA A 265 -30.20 3.26 -14.78
N LEU A 266 -31.49 3.63 -14.71
CA LEU A 266 -32.00 4.91 -15.18
C LEU A 266 -32.53 5.78 -14.04
N PRO A 267 -32.36 7.11 -14.11
CA PRO A 267 -32.74 8.02 -13.01
C PRO A 267 -34.25 8.09 -12.75
N ASP A 268 -35.06 7.79 -13.75
CA ASP A 268 -36.52 7.85 -13.70
C ASP A 268 -37.18 6.48 -13.43
N HIS A 269 -36.40 5.40 -13.34
CA HIS A 269 -36.91 4.07 -13.02
C HIS A 269 -37.60 4.03 -11.65
N ARG A 270 -38.76 3.36 -11.62
CA ARG A 270 -39.56 3.09 -10.43
C ARG A 270 -39.58 1.59 -10.11
N PRO A 271 -39.95 1.18 -8.88
CA PRO A 271 -40.13 -0.23 -8.57
C PRO A 271 -41.05 -0.94 -9.58
N GLY A 272 -40.61 -2.10 -10.09
CA GLY A 272 -41.23 -2.86 -11.16
C GLY A 272 -40.76 -2.52 -12.57
N GLN A 273 -39.90 -1.51 -12.75
CA GLN A 273 -39.28 -1.16 -14.03
C GLN A 273 -37.85 -1.68 -14.13
N ARG A 274 -37.40 -1.95 -15.36
CA ARG A 274 -36.05 -2.38 -15.70
C ARG A 274 -35.66 -1.91 -17.10
N LEU A 275 -34.36 -1.82 -17.34
CA LEU A 275 -33.77 -1.37 -18.60
C LEU A 275 -34.11 -2.34 -19.73
N VAL A 276 -33.77 -3.62 -19.53
CA VAL A 276 -33.92 -4.66 -20.54
C VAL A 276 -35.31 -5.31 -20.42
N PRO A 277 -36.14 -5.29 -21.48
CA PRO A 277 -37.46 -5.91 -21.48
C PRO A 277 -37.35 -7.45 -21.47
N GLY A 278 -38.39 -8.15 -20.98
CA GLY A 278 -38.41 -9.63 -20.94
C GLY A 278 -37.90 -10.26 -19.64
N ALA A 279 -38.06 -11.57 -19.47
CA ALA A 279 -37.72 -12.26 -18.22
C ALA A 279 -36.20 -12.31 -17.99
N ALA A 280 -35.78 -12.31 -16.72
CA ALA A 280 -34.39 -12.58 -16.36
C ALA A 280 -33.96 -13.96 -16.91
N GLN A 281 -32.79 -14.01 -17.53
CA GLN A 281 -32.23 -15.27 -18.05
C GLN A 281 -31.59 -16.10 -16.93
N ALA A 282 -31.06 -15.43 -15.91
CA ALA A 282 -30.50 -16.06 -14.72
C ALA A 282 -30.79 -15.21 -13.48
N THR A 283 -30.81 -15.88 -12.33
CA THR A 283 -30.90 -15.23 -11.02
C THR A 283 -29.93 -15.87 -10.05
N HIS A 284 -29.30 -15.05 -9.21
CA HIS A 284 -28.30 -15.48 -8.22
C HIS A 284 -28.53 -14.77 -6.88
N TYR A 285 -28.34 -15.45 -5.76
CA TYR A 285 -28.10 -14.74 -4.50
C TYR A 285 -26.70 -14.11 -4.52
N ALA A 286 -26.49 -13.03 -3.75
CA ALA A 286 -25.25 -12.24 -3.82
C ALA A 286 -24.01 -13.03 -3.34
N ASP A 287 -24.19 -13.85 -2.30
CA ASP A 287 -23.20 -14.78 -1.76
C ASP A 287 -22.91 -15.96 -2.71
N GLU A 288 -23.91 -16.39 -3.48
CA GLU A 288 -23.81 -17.48 -4.46
C GLU A 288 -23.40 -17.02 -5.87
N LEU A 289 -23.00 -15.75 -6.06
CA LEU A 289 -22.64 -15.23 -7.39
C LEU A 289 -21.41 -15.97 -7.96
N PRO A 290 -21.52 -16.62 -9.14
CA PRO A 290 -20.43 -17.39 -9.75
C PRO A 290 -19.15 -16.59 -10.00
N ALA A 291 -18.01 -17.27 -9.89
CA ALA A 291 -16.69 -16.62 -9.99
C ALA A 291 -16.42 -15.97 -11.36
N GLN A 292 -17.02 -16.48 -12.44
CA GLN A 292 -16.90 -15.91 -13.79
C GLN A 292 -17.50 -14.50 -13.94
N TYR A 293 -18.31 -14.04 -12.98
CA TYR A 293 -18.86 -12.68 -12.97
C TYR A 293 -18.08 -11.77 -12.01
N ARG A 294 -16.99 -12.24 -11.41
CA ARG A 294 -16.17 -11.49 -10.46
C ARG A 294 -14.84 -11.15 -11.10
N HIS A 295 -14.36 -9.94 -10.85
CA HIS A 295 -12.95 -9.64 -11.08
C HIS A 295 -12.14 -10.37 -10.02
N ARG A 296 -10.99 -10.93 -10.42
CA ARG A 296 -10.14 -11.74 -9.53
C ARG A 296 -8.68 -11.37 -9.70
N LEU A 297 -7.92 -11.55 -8.63
CA LEU A 297 -6.47 -11.51 -8.64
C LEU A 297 -5.97 -12.90 -8.23
N THR A 298 -5.24 -13.55 -9.13
CA THR A 298 -4.48 -14.77 -8.82
C THR A 298 -3.03 -14.38 -8.57
N ILE A 299 -2.51 -14.77 -7.41
CA ILE A 299 -1.15 -14.53 -6.96
C ILE A 299 -0.44 -15.87 -6.96
N THR A 300 0.59 -16.01 -7.79
CA THR A 300 1.38 -17.23 -7.91
C THR A 300 2.84 -16.91 -7.55
N VAL A 301 3.39 -17.60 -6.55
CA VAL A 301 4.81 -17.56 -6.22
C VAL A 301 5.52 -18.72 -6.92
N ILE A 302 6.53 -18.39 -7.72
CA ILE A 302 7.20 -19.32 -8.62
C ILE A 302 8.68 -19.36 -8.28
N ALA A 303 9.19 -20.56 -8.02
CA ALA A 303 10.62 -20.83 -7.95
C ALA A 303 11.14 -21.16 -9.36
N LEU A 304 12.12 -20.38 -9.82
CA LEU A 304 12.75 -20.62 -11.11
C LEU A 304 14.05 -21.41 -10.91
N GLN A 305 14.06 -22.65 -11.36
CA GLN A 305 15.22 -23.54 -11.29
C GLN A 305 16.05 -23.45 -12.57
N TRP A 306 17.36 -23.32 -12.44
CA TRP A 306 18.33 -23.61 -13.50
C TRP A 306 18.78 -25.07 -13.40
N ASP A 307 18.55 -25.89 -14.43
CA ASP A 307 18.93 -27.32 -14.44
C ASP A 307 20.29 -27.62 -15.10
N GLY A 308 21.10 -26.58 -15.32
CA GLY A 308 22.34 -26.66 -16.09
C GLY A 308 22.16 -26.50 -17.61
N ARG A 309 20.91 -26.49 -18.11
CA ARG A 309 20.62 -26.33 -19.55
C ARG A 309 19.52 -25.30 -19.82
N ARG A 310 18.48 -25.27 -18.99
CA ARG A 310 17.32 -24.39 -19.15
C ARG A 310 16.73 -23.98 -17.81
N PHE A 311 15.96 -22.90 -17.82
CA PHE A 311 15.13 -22.51 -16.70
C PHE A 311 13.82 -23.32 -16.67
N ARG A 312 13.36 -23.70 -15.48
CA ARG A 312 12.08 -24.37 -15.23
C ARG A 312 11.35 -23.69 -14.09
N GLU A 313 10.05 -23.47 -14.28
CA GLU A 313 9.18 -22.90 -13.25
C GLU A 313 8.61 -24.02 -12.37
N HIS A 314 8.63 -23.79 -11.05
CA HIS A 314 7.95 -24.60 -10.06
C HIS A 314 7.02 -23.69 -9.23
N VAL A 315 5.73 -24.01 -9.20
CA VAL A 315 4.76 -23.24 -8.40
C VAL A 315 4.88 -23.64 -6.93
N ALA A 316 5.30 -22.68 -6.11
CA ALA A 316 5.45 -22.84 -4.67
C ALA A 316 4.16 -22.49 -3.91
N LEU A 317 3.41 -21.51 -4.41
CA LEU A 317 2.14 -21.07 -3.84
C LEU A 317 1.26 -20.48 -4.94
N GLU A 318 -0.05 -20.79 -4.93
CA GLU A 318 -1.04 -20.13 -5.78
C GLU A 318 -2.30 -19.84 -4.97
N HIS A 319 -2.78 -18.60 -5.03
CA HIS A 319 -4.00 -18.21 -4.33
C HIS A 319 -4.80 -17.19 -5.15
N THR A 320 -6.12 -17.34 -5.18
CA THR A 320 -7.02 -16.47 -5.95
C THR A 320 -8.00 -15.75 -5.03
N VAL A 321 -8.03 -14.41 -5.11
CA VAL A 321 -8.94 -13.57 -4.35
C VAL A 321 -9.90 -12.80 -5.26
N PRO A 322 -11.19 -12.68 -4.89
CA PRO A 322 -12.09 -11.70 -5.51
C PRO A 322 -11.57 -10.28 -5.28
N ALA A 323 -11.52 -9.47 -6.34
CA ALA A 323 -11.01 -8.10 -6.28
C ALA A 323 -11.76 -7.23 -5.26
N ALA A 324 -13.07 -7.46 -5.08
CA ALA A 324 -13.90 -6.71 -4.14
C ALA A 324 -13.45 -6.86 -2.67
N LEU A 325 -12.75 -7.94 -2.29
CA LEU A 325 -12.18 -8.08 -0.95
C LEU A 325 -10.97 -7.17 -0.73
N LEU A 326 -10.22 -6.89 -1.81
CA LEU A 326 -9.05 -6.00 -1.77
C LEU A 326 -9.43 -4.53 -1.59
N ALA A 327 -10.72 -4.18 -1.62
CA ALA A 327 -11.19 -2.83 -1.31
C ALA A 327 -10.71 -2.35 0.06
N THR A 328 -10.50 -3.28 0.99
CA THR A 328 -9.96 -2.99 2.32
C THR A 328 -8.89 -3.92 2.80
N GLU A 329 -8.51 -4.96 2.08
CA GLU A 329 -7.37 -5.78 2.48
C GLU A 329 -6.15 -5.45 1.62
N GLN A 330 -4.99 -5.40 2.26
CA GLN A 330 -3.71 -5.39 1.57
C GLN A 330 -3.15 -6.81 1.54
N VAL A 331 -2.38 -7.09 0.50
CA VAL A 331 -1.70 -8.37 0.31
C VAL A 331 -0.23 -8.18 0.62
N ARG A 332 0.35 -9.05 1.45
CA ARG A 332 1.80 -9.07 1.70
C ARG A 332 2.37 -10.41 1.30
N ILE A 333 3.49 -10.37 0.59
CA ILE A 333 4.21 -11.54 0.09
C ILE A 333 5.64 -11.43 0.61
N GLU A 334 6.09 -12.48 1.29
CA GLU A 334 7.42 -12.59 1.88
C GLU A 334 7.89 -14.04 1.81
N THR A 335 9.20 -14.27 1.99
CA THR A 335 9.72 -15.62 2.20
C THR A 335 10.40 -15.71 3.56
N PHE A 336 10.29 -16.88 4.18
CA PHE A 336 10.80 -17.14 5.52
C PHE A 336 11.80 -18.30 5.49
N PRO A 337 13.00 -18.15 6.07
CA PRO A 337 13.98 -19.22 6.14
C PRO A 337 13.53 -20.29 7.15
N VAL A 338 13.48 -21.56 6.73
CA VAL A 338 12.82 -22.63 7.50
C VAL A 338 13.69 -23.17 8.63
N ASN A 339 15.02 -23.21 8.47
CA ASN A 339 15.93 -23.92 9.36
C ASN A 339 16.69 -22.98 10.33
N LEU A 340 16.17 -21.77 10.56
CA LEU A 340 16.80 -20.86 11.50
C LEU A 340 16.62 -21.26 12.97
N PRO A 341 17.57 -20.86 13.84
CA PRO A 341 17.41 -20.97 15.28
C PRO A 341 16.14 -20.26 15.79
N SER A 342 15.65 -20.69 16.96
CA SER A 342 14.48 -20.07 17.59
C SER A 342 14.73 -18.58 17.90
N LEU A 343 13.65 -17.81 17.99
CA LEU A 343 13.71 -16.38 18.35
C LEU A 343 14.44 -16.18 19.70
N ASP A 344 14.24 -17.05 20.68
CA ASP A 344 14.95 -17.01 21.96
C ASP A 344 16.47 -17.22 21.81
N ALA A 345 16.89 -18.13 20.93
CA ALA A 345 18.30 -18.34 20.62
C ALA A 345 18.90 -17.12 19.89
N MET A 346 18.17 -16.57 18.91
CA MET A 346 18.56 -15.35 18.19
C MET A 346 18.66 -14.13 19.12
N LEU A 347 17.82 -14.04 20.16
CA LEU A 347 17.85 -12.98 21.17
C LEU A 347 18.91 -13.20 22.27
N GLY A 348 19.59 -14.35 22.26
CA GLY A 348 20.78 -14.61 23.09
C GLY A 348 20.44 -15.19 24.46
N ASN A 349 19.24 -15.74 24.58
CA ASN A 349 18.77 -16.44 25.78
C ASN A 349 19.15 -17.93 25.75
N ASP A 350 19.62 -18.45 24.61
CA ASP A 350 20.18 -19.79 24.47
C ASP A 350 21.72 -19.75 24.51
N PRO A 351 22.37 -20.31 25.55
CA PRO A 351 23.83 -20.38 25.62
C PRO A 351 24.48 -21.34 24.60
N GLY A 352 23.68 -22.13 23.87
CA GLY A 352 24.13 -23.09 22.85
C GLY A 352 24.29 -22.51 21.44
N PHE A 353 23.86 -21.26 21.20
CA PHE A 353 23.90 -20.62 19.88
C PHE A 353 24.76 -19.34 19.89
N ASP A 354 25.73 -19.25 18.97
CA ASP A 354 26.52 -18.04 18.79
C ASP A 354 25.85 -17.08 17.79
N GLN A 355 25.28 -15.99 18.31
CA GLN A 355 24.63 -14.94 17.53
C GLN A 355 25.50 -14.34 16.42
N GLN A 356 26.84 -14.40 16.55
CA GLN A 356 27.75 -13.87 15.53
C GLN A 356 27.76 -14.72 14.25
N THR A 357 27.32 -15.97 14.32
CA THR A 357 27.27 -16.91 13.18
C THR A 357 25.96 -16.85 12.38
N LEU A 358 24.97 -16.13 12.91
CA LEU A 358 23.63 -16.07 12.35
C LEU A 358 23.57 -15.40 10.95
N PRO A 359 24.33 -14.33 10.65
CA PRO A 359 24.61 -13.87 9.30
C PRO A 359 24.91 -14.98 8.28
N ASP A 360 25.89 -15.82 8.61
CA ASP A 360 26.32 -16.92 7.75
C ASP A 360 25.25 -18.01 7.69
N ALA A 361 24.55 -18.29 8.80
CA ALA A 361 23.46 -19.25 8.84
C ALA A 361 22.30 -18.90 7.88
N VAL A 362 21.99 -17.62 7.69
CA VAL A 362 20.99 -17.19 6.68
C VAL A 362 21.51 -17.38 5.27
N LEU A 363 22.78 -17.03 5.02
CA LEU A 363 23.40 -17.20 3.72
C LEU A 363 23.54 -18.68 3.33
N GLU A 364 23.61 -19.56 4.33
CA GLU A 364 23.66 -21.02 4.20
C GLU A 364 22.27 -21.68 4.19
N GLU A 365 21.18 -20.93 4.38
CA GLU A 365 19.82 -21.48 4.38
C GLU A 365 19.49 -22.12 3.03
N THR A 366 18.94 -23.33 3.10
CA THR A 366 18.65 -24.16 1.93
C THR A 366 17.16 -24.31 1.65
N GLU A 367 16.30 -23.89 2.57
CA GLU A 367 14.86 -24.02 2.46
C GLU A 367 14.14 -22.74 2.90
N TRP A 368 13.27 -22.23 2.03
CA TRP A 368 12.55 -20.98 2.20
C TRP A 368 11.06 -21.19 1.99
N MET A 369 10.23 -20.76 2.93
CA MET A 369 8.78 -20.85 2.84
C MET A 369 8.20 -19.53 2.31
N PRO A 370 7.53 -19.50 1.15
CA PRO A 370 6.71 -18.36 0.77
C PRO A 370 5.48 -18.23 1.67
N LEU A 371 5.23 -17.02 2.16
CA LEU A 371 4.03 -16.66 2.89
C LEU A 371 3.27 -15.56 2.15
N LEU A 372 1.98 -15.79 1.98
CA LEU A 372 1.02 -14.80 1.50
C LEU A 372 0.11 -14.42 2.67
N ARG A 373 -0.01 -13.13 2.96
CA ARG A 373 -0.93 -12.60 3.98
C ARG A 373 -1.97 -11.70 3.36
N ILE A 374 -3.24 -11.88 3.73
CA ILE A 374 -4.37 -11.07 3.27
C ILE A 374 -5.24 -10.77 4.48
N GLY A 375 -5.20 -9.54 4.97
CA GLY A 375 -5.74 -9.22 6.30
C GLY A 375 -5.05 -10.09 7.37
N ASP A 376 -5.85 -10.79 8.17
CA ASP A 376 -5.35 -11.72 9.21
C ASP A 376 -5.09 -13.15 8.68
N GLU A 377 -5.47 -13.44 7.43
CA GLU A 377 -5.28 -14.77 6.85
C GLU A 377 -3.82 -14.95 6.40
N VAL A 378 -3.23 -16.10 6.77
CA VAL A 378 -1.88 -16.50 6.37
C VAL A 378 -1.99 -17.76 5.52
N ILE A 379 -1.47 -17.69 4.30
CA ILE A 379 -1.54 -18.73 3.29
C ILE A 379 -0.12 -19.18 2.94
N THR A 380 0.09 -20.49 2.97
CA THR A 380 1.35 -21.18 2.61
C THR A 380 1.02 -22.46 1.86
N ASP A 381 1.94 -22.99 1.06
CA ASP A 381 1.75 -24.29 0.39
C ASP A 381 3.05 -25.10 0.39
N LYS A 382 4.02 -24.76 -0.48
CA LYS A 382 5.28 -25.49 -0.60
C LYS A 382 6.48 -24.62 -0.25
N SER A 383 7.48 -25.21 0.39
CA SER A 383 8.79 -24.58 0.55
C SER A 383 9.57 -24.62 -0.76
N VAL A 384 10.49 -23.67 -0.92
CA VAL A 384 11.40 -23.51 -2.06
C VAL A 384 12.80 -23.88 -1.58
N LEU A 385 13.44 -24.82 -2.27
CA LEU A 385 14.81 -25.23 -1.96
C LEU A 385 15.84 -24.40 -2.73
N SER A 386 17.08 -24.40 -2.25
CA SER A 386 18.21 -23.70 -2.89
C SER A 386 18.55 -24.22 -4.29
N ASP A 387 18.08 -25.42 -4.64
CA ASP A 387 18.18 -25.98 -5.99
C ASP A 387 17.03 -25.57 -6.94
N GLY A 388 16.06 -24.81 -6.43
CA GLY A 388 14.91 -24.30 -7.16
C GLY A 388 13.72 -25.26 -7.25
N THR A 389 13.80 -26.46 -6.66
CA THR A 389 12.64 -27.34 -6.51
C THR A 389 11.73 -26.90 -5.36
N VAL A 390 10.53 -27.46 -5.32
CA VAL A 390 9.53 -27.18 -4.28
C VAL A 390 9.12 -28.47 -3.56
N GLN A 391 8.84 -28.38 -2.26
CA GLN A 391 8.47 -29.52 -1.42
C GLN A 391 7.15 -29.29 -0.67
N GLU A 392 6.27 -30.29 -0.68
CA GLU A 392 5.05 -30.28 0.14
C GLU A 392 5.38 -30.34 1.63
N GLN A 393 4.67 -29.57 2.45
CA GLN A 393 4.77 -29.68 3.89
C GLN A 393 4.17 -31.01 4.38
N ILE A 394 5.01 -31.87 4.95
CA ILE A 394 4.54 -33.07 5.65
C ILE A 394 4.19 -32.67 7.09
N GLY A 395 2.95 -32.23 7.31
CA GLY A 395 2.33 -32.11 8.63
C GLY A 395 2.64 -30.81 9.38
N GLN A 396 1.56 -30.23 9.92
CA GLN A 396 1.44 -29.02 10.75
C GLN A 396 1.25 -27.70 9.98
N THR A 397 0.08 -27.09 10.20
CA THR A 397 -0.26 -25.71 9.81
C THR A 397 0.78 -24.71 10.33
N PRO A 398 1.17 -23.68 9.54
CA PRO A 398 2.19 -22.69 9.92
C PRO A 398 1.87 -21.90 11.20
N GLN A 399 0.59 -21.75 11.55
CA GLN A 399 0.16 -21.11 12.80
C GLN A 399 0.41 -22.00 14.04
N GLY A 400 0.69 -23.29 13.85
CA GLY A 400 1.06 -24.24 14.91
C GLY A 400 2.55 -24.57 14.95
N ALA A 401 3.23 -24.65 13.81
CA ALA A 401 4.61 -25.14 13.76
C ALA A 401 5.66 -24.09 14.18
N ALA A 402 5.54 -22.84 13.72
CA ALA A 402 6.50 -21.79 14.08
C ALA A 402 6.34 -21.27 15.52
N LEU A 403 5.21 -21.54 16.17
CA LEU A 403 4.88 -21.04 17.51
C LEU A 403 4.79 -22.13 18.60
N SER A 404 4.72 -23.43 18.26
CA SER A 404 4.70 -24.51 19.27
C SER A 404 6.00 -25.33 19.40
N GLU A 405 6.96 -25.22 18.49
CA GLU A 405 8.26 -25.89 18.63
C GLU A 405 9.29 -25.15 19.49
N ALA A 406 8.84 -24.16 20.28
CA ALA A 406 9.60 -23.68 21.44
C ALA A 406 9.51 -24.61 22.66
N THR A 407 8.76 -25.73 22.60
CA THR A 407 8.69 -26.70 23.70
C THR A 407 8.66 -28.18 23.25
N GLY A 408 9.83 -28.70 22.85
CA GLY A 408 10.24 -30.05 23.25
C GLY A 408 10.25 -31.19 22.22
N LEU A 409 11.41 -31.88 22.23
CA LEU A 409 11.68 -33.30 21.94
C LEU A 409 12.39 -33.69 20.61
N LEU A 410 13.69 -33.94 20.80
CA LEU A 410 14.47 -35.12 20.41
C LEU A 410 15.21 -35.14 19.07
N GLY A 411 16.54 -35.15 19.20
CA GLY A 411 17.50 -35.48 18.17
C GLY A 411 17.37 -36.90 17.60
N GLY A 412 17.85 -37.05 16.37
CA GLY A 412 17.97 -38.30 15.67
C GLY A 412 18.91 -38.15 14.48
N ILE A 413 20.05 -38.84 14.55
CA ILE A 413 21.15 -38.86 13.59
C ILE A 413 20.69 -39.40 12.21
N GLY A 414 21.17 -38.78 11.12
CA GLY A 414 21.08 -39.31 9.76
C GLY A 414 22.40 -39.22 9.00
N VAL A 415 23.21 -40.27 9.04
CA VAL A 415 24.44 -40.44 8.23
C VAL A 415 24.06 -40.72 6.78
N ARG A 416 24.61 -39.96 5.81
CA ARG A 416 24.71 -40.41 4.40
C ARG A 416 26.16 -40.64 4.01
N ARG A 417 26.44 -41.87 3.55
CA ARG A 417 27.71 -42.30 2.95
C ARG A 417 27.39 -43.04 1.65
N GLY A 418 28.09 -42.71 0.57
CA GLY A 418 28.26 -43.65 -0.57
C GLY A 418 28.26 -43.08 -2.00
N ARG A 419 29.43 -42.59 -2.44
CA ARG A 419 30.15 -42.84 -3.73
C ARG A 419 29.37 -43.18 -5.03
N GLY A 420 29.57 -42.33 -6.04
CA GLY A 420 30.43 -42.63 -7.21
C GLY A 420 29.76 -42.89 -8.57
N ALA A 421 29.91 -41.95 -9.51
CA ALA A 421 30.34 -42.18 -10.91
C ALA A 421 30.54 -40.81 -11.60
N GLU A 422 31.77 -40.52 -12.05
CA GLU A 422 32.07 -39.37 -12.91
C GLU A 422 31.45 -39.60 -14.29
N GLN A 423 30.23 -39.11 -14.46
CA GLN A 423 29.77 -38.58 -15.74
C GLN A 423 30.05 -37.08 -15.71
N GLU A 424 30.24 -36.47 -16.88
CA GLU A 424 30.30 -35.01 -17.01
C GLU A 424 28.97 -34.44 -16.50
N GLU A 425 28.92 -34.20 -15.19
CA GLU A 425 27.74 -33.84 -14.44
C GLU A 425 27.35 -32.44 -14.90
N ALA A 426 26.13 -32.31 -15.41
CA ALA A 426 25.52 -31.00 -15.54
C ALA A 426 25.66 -30.31 -14.16
N PRO A 427 26.00 -29.00 -14.13
CA PRO A 427 26.14 -28.30 -12.86
C PRO A 427 24.88 -28.53 -12.00
N PRO A 428 25.04 -28.66 -10.67
CA PRO A 428 23.93 -28.96 -9.80
C PRO A 428 22.82 -27.93 -10.01
N PRO A 429 21.53 -28.36 -9.95
CA PRO A 429 20.43 -27.44 -10.11
C PRO A 429 20.49 -26.33 -9.05
N GLU A 430 20.13 -25.12 -9.45
CA GLU A 430 20.23 -23.92 -8.61
C GLU A 430 18.94 -23.09 -8.74
N LEU A 431 18.48 -22.54 -7.62
CA LEU A 431 17.44 -21.53 -7.58
C LEU A 431 17.98 -20.24 -8.20
N ALA A 432 17.38 -19.84 -9.32
CA ALA A 432 17.74 -18.65 -10.10
C ALA A 432 16.96 -17.41 -9.68
N ALA A 433 15.68 -17.58 -9.38
CA ALA A 433 14.77 -16.49 -9.03
C ALA A 433 13.57 -17.00 -8.24
N VAL A 434 12.99 -16.14 -7.41
CA VAL A 434 11.63 -16.29 -6.91
C VAL A 434 10.79 -15.16 -7.48
N LEU A 435 9.79 -15.53 -8.28
CA LEU A 435 8.95 -14.62 -9.05
C LEU A 435 7.55 -14.60 -8.45
N VAL A 436 6.94 -13.42 -8.38
CA VAL A 436 5.53 -13.23 -8.08
C VAL A 436 4.82 -12.90 -9.38
N ARG A 437 3.93 -13.79 -9.80
CA ARG A 437 3.05 -13.60 -10.95
C ARG A 437 1.66 -13.20 -10.47
N LEU A 438 1.21 -12.04 -10.91
CA LEU A 438 -0.09 -11.44 -10.59
C LEU A 438 -0.95 -11.50 -11.84
N THR A 439 -1.98 -12.35 -11.83
CA THR A 439 -2.92 -12.48 -12.94
C THR A 439 -4.24 -11.83 -12.56
N VAL A 440 -4.59 -10.74 -13.27
CA VAL A 440 -5.85 -10.03 -13.11
C VAL A 440 -6.83 -10.59 -14.13
N GLU A 441 -7.92 -11.17 -13.64
CA GLU A 441 -9.02 -11.65 -14.47
C GLU A 441 -10.23 -10.73 -14.32
N ALA A 442 -10.81 -10.34 -15.45
CA ALA A 442 -12.04 -9.56 -15.50
C ALA A 442 -13.02 -10.22 -16.47
N PRO A 443 -14.33 -10.22 -16.19
CA PRO A 443 -15.32 -10.74 -17.13
C PRO A 443 -15.25 -9.96 -18.46
N ASP A 444 -15.45 -10.68 -19.57
CA ASP A 444 -15.39 -10.16 -20.94
C ASP A 444 -14.03 -9.52 -21.35
N ARG A 445 -12.95 -9.78 -20.60
CA ARG A 445 -11.59 -9.34 -20.93
C ARG A 445 -10.59 -10.49 -20.94
N PRO A 446 -9.51 -10.38 -21.74
CA PRO A 446 -8.36 -11.24 -21.57
C PRO A 446 -7.74 -11.02 -20.19
N ALA A 447 -7.21 -12.08 -19.60
CA ALA A 447 -6.44 -11.98 -18.36
C ALA A 447 -5.17 -11.16 -18.61
N GLU A 448 -4.83 -10.29 -17.67
CA GLU A 448 -3.60 -9.49 -17.70
C GLU A 448 -2.64 -10.05 -16.65
N THR A 449 -1.40 -10.34 -17.05
CA THR A 449 -0.39 -10.92 -16.17
C THR A 449 0.77 -9.96 -15.97
N PHE A 450 1.12 -9.74 -14.71
CA PHE A 450 2.28 -8.95 -14.30
C PHE A 450 3.23 -9.84 -13.53
N GLU A 451 4.53 -9.75 -13.81
CA GLU A 451 5.55 -10.51 -13.10
C GLU A 451 6.50 -9.56 -12.36
N ARG A 452 6.81 -9.89 -11.10
CA ARG A 452 7.73 -9.14 -10.24
C ARG A 452 8.67 -10.09 -9.50
N PRO A 453 10.00 -9.97 -9.65
CA PRO A 453 10.94 -10.82 -8.93
C PRO A 453 11.08 -10.38 -7.48
N LEU A 454 10.80 -11.25 -6.50
CA LEU A 454 11.25 -11.00 -5.12
C LEU A 454 12.78 -11.05 -5.06
N VAL A 455 13.36 -12.03 -5.78
CA VAL A 455 14.78 -12.12 -6.04
C VAL A 455 15.00 -12.70 -7.44
N ASP A 456 16.01 -12.21 -8.14
CA ASP A 456 16.38 -12.66 -9.49
C ASP A 456 17.87 -12.45 -9.71
N VAL A 457 18.68 -13.46 -9.41
CA VAL A 457 20.15 -13.36 -9.50
C VAL A 457 20.67 -13.75 -10.89
N ALA A 458 19.83 -14.36 -11.73
CA ALA A 458 20.18 -14.62 -13.12
C ALA A 458 19.91 -13.40 -14.01
N GLY A 459 18.83 -12.65 -13.74
CA GLY A 459 18.41 -11.50 -14.53
C GLY A 459 17.64 -11.90 -15.80
N PRO A 460 16.72 -11.05 -16.29
CA PRO A 460 15.92 -11.30 -17.49
C PRO A 460 16.76 -11.50 -18.75
N ALA A 461 17.90 -10.81 -18.91
CA ALA A 461 18.73 -10.94 -20.11
C ALA A 461 19.33 -12.34 -20.24
N VAL A 462 19.79 -12.93 -19.13
CA VAL A 462 20.28 -14.32 -19.12
C VAL A 462 19.14 -15.30 -19.40
N ARG A 463 17.93 -15.02 -18.91
CA ARG A 463 16.75 -15.87 -19.18
C ARG A 463 16.30 -15.83 -20.63
N SER A 464 16.40 -14.69 -21.29
CA SER A 464 16.03 -14.56 -22.71
C SER A 464 17.08 -15.18 -23.63
N ALA A 465 18.37 -15.07 -23.27
CA ALA A 465 19.48 -15.64 -24.01
C ALA A 465 20.59 -16.11 -23.05
N VAL A 466 20.60 -17.42 -22.74
CA VAL A 466 21.58 -18.00 -21.83
C VAL A 466 22.99 -17.94 -22.44
N PRO A 467 23.97 -17.28 -21.79
CA PRO A 467 25.35 -17.26 -22.27
C PRO A 467 26.00 -18.65 -22.24
N ASP A 468 26.91 -18.90 -23.20
CA ASP A 468 27.73 -20.11 -23.19
C ASP A 468 28.55 -20.19 -21.88
N GLY A 469 28.47 -21.33 -21.19
CA GLY A 469 29.18 -21.55 -19.93
C GLY A 469 28.59 -20.83 -18.71
N PHE A 470 27.34 -20.35 -18.79
CA PHE A 470 26.64 -19.77 -17.64
C PHE A 470 26.62 -20.73 -16.44
N GLY A 471 26.94 -20.19 -15.27
CA GLY A 471 26.93 -20.91 -13.99
C GLY A 471 26.84 -19.94 -12.82
N PHE A 472 26.36 -20.45 -11.69
CA PHE A 472 26.13 -19.64 -10.49
C PHE A 472 27.44 -19.42 -9.72
N THR A 473 27.76 -18.16 -9.49
CA THR A 473 28.90 -17.74 -8.65
C THR A 473 28.51 -17.71 -7.17
N ASP A 474 29.49 -17.75 -6.27
CA ASP A 474 29.22 -17.60 -4.83
C ASP A 474 28.60 -16.23 -4.50
N ALA A 475 28.95 -15.19 -5.25
CA ALA A 475 28.32 -13.87 -5.12
C ALA A 475 26.82 -13.94 -5.44
N MET A 476 26.42 -14.64 -6.51
CA MET A 476 25.00 -14.85 -6.84
C MET A 476 24.28 -15.65 -5.76
N ARG A 477 24.91 -16.68 -5.18
CA ARG A 477 24.30 -17.47 -4.09
C ARG A 477 24.06 -16.64 -2.83
N ARG A 478 25.03 -15.81 -2.44
CA ARG A 478 24.88 -14.90 -1.30
C ARG A 478 23.83 -13.82 -1.56
N GLN A 479 23.87 -13.21 -2.74
CA GLN A 479 22.86 -12.22 -3.16
C GLN A 479 21.45 -12.83 -3.18
N ARG A 480 21.32 -14.11 -3.57
CA ARG A 480 20.04 -14.83 -3.56
C ARG A 480 19.49 -14.94 -2.14
N ALA A 481 20.30 -15.41 -1.18
CA ALA A 481 19.88 -15.55 0.20
C ALA A 481 19.49 -14.20 0.83
N ALA A 482 20.25 -13.14 0.55
CA ALA A 482 19.89 -11.78 0.96
C ALA A 482 18.55 -11.33 0.34
N GLY A 483 18.40 -11.48 -0.98
CA GLY A 483 17.19 -11.06 -1.71
C GLY A 483 15.91 -11.79 -1.28
N LEU A 484 16.00 -13.03 -0.80
CA LEU A 484 14.85 -13.78 -0.26
C LEU A 484 14.26 -13.14 1.00
N LEU A 485 15.01 -12.30 1.71
CA LEU A 485 14.49 -11.50 2.83
C LEU A 485 13.62 -10.31 2.37
N GLY A 486 13.48 -10.09 1.07
CA GLY A 486 12.66 -9.04 0.50
C GLY A 486 11.16 -9.27 0.70
N THR A 487 10.39 -8.18 0.63
CA THR A 487 8.93 -8.20 0.75
C THR A 487 8.28 -7.41 -0.38
N LEU A 488 7.13 -7.90 -0.84
CA LEU A 488 6.23 -7.19 -1.75
C LEU A 488 4.85 -7.06 -1.10
N GLU A 489 4.41 -5.84 -0.91
CA GLU A 489 3.07 -5.49 -0.43
C GLU A 489 2.26 -4.92 -1.59
N LEU A 490 0.96 -5.24 -1.65
CA LEU A 490 0.05 -4.81 -2.72
C LEU A 490 -1.26 -4.29 -2.12
N ALA A 491 -1.69 -3.14 -2.61
CA ALA A 491 -3.06 -2.65 -2.45
C ALA A 491 -3.82 -2.82 -3.76
N GLY A 492 -4.88 -3.64 -3.72
CA GLY A 492 -5.79 -3.83 -4.85
C GLY A 492 -6.83 -2.71 -4.90
N GLN A 493 -6.58 -1.68 -5.71
CA GLN A 493 -7.47 -0.52 -5.77
C GLN A 493 -8.63 -0.76 -6.74
N VAL A 494 -9.81 -1.09 -6.18
CA VAL A 494 -11.06 -1.35 -6.93
C VAL A 494 -12.05 -0.19 -6.93
N ALA A 495 -11.85 0.77 -6.02
CA ALA A 495 -12.67 1.96 -5.83
C ALA A 495 -11.78 3.11 -5.34
N TRP A 496 -12.23 4.34 -5.57
CA TRP A 496 -11.56 5.50 -4.98
C TRP A 496 -11.78 5.53 -3.47
N ILE A 497 -10.70 5.68 -2.70
CA ILE A 497 -10.77 5.66 -1.24
C ILE A 497 -11.29 7.02 -0.74
N PRO A 498 -12.40 7.07 0.02
CA PRO A 498 -12.86 8.30 0.64
C PRO A 498 -11.98 8.67 1.83
N TRP A 499 -11.84 9.97 2.10
CA TRP A 499 -10.98 10.47 3.20
C TRP A 499 -11.31 9.79 4.55
N GLY A 500 -12.60 9.59 4.84
CA GLY A 500 -13.05 9.01 6.10
C GLY A 500 -12.62 7.55 6.28
N LEU A 501 -12.45 6.81 5.18
CA LEU A 501 -11.94 5.44 5.26
C LEU A 501 -10.42 5.45 5.50
N THR A 502 -9.64 6.25 4.76
CA THR A 502 -8.18 6.33 4.97
C THR A 502 -7.86 6.73 6.40
N THR A 503 -8.57 7.74 6.93
CA THR A 503 -8.41 8.19 8.33
C THR A 503 -8.84 7.11 9.32
N GLY A 504 -9.95 6.41 9.04
CA GLY A 504 -10.43 5.32 9.89
C GLY A 504 -9.41 4.20 10.00
N LEU A 505 -8.83 3.79 8.87
CA LEU A 505 -7.76 2.79 8.81
C LEU A 505 -6.52 3.22 9.61
N GLY A 506 -6.13 4.49 9.51
CA GLY A 506 -5.03 5.04 10.30
C GLY A 506 -5.32 5.02 11.81
N TYR A 507 -6.55 5.33 12.22
CA TYR A 507 -6.98 5.23 13.61
C TYR A 507 -7.06 3.79 14.11
N GLU A 508 -7.59 2.86 13.30
CA GLU A 508 -7.63 1.42 13.61
C GLU A 508 -6.21 0.88 13.82
N ALA A 509 -5.27 1.21 12.92
CA ALA A 509 -3.86 0.84 13.07
C ALA A 509 -3.23 1.38 14.37
N LEU A 510 -3.58 2.61 14.81
CA LEU A 510 -3.15 3.12 16.11
C LEU A 510 -3.75 2.35 17.29
N MET A 511 -4.98 1.86 17.14
CA MET A 511 -5.66 1.11 18.19
C MET A 511 -5.11 -0.30 18.33
N GLU A 512 -4.79 -0.96 17.21
CA GLU A 512 -4.12 -2.26 17.15
C GLU A 512 -2.73 -2.20 17.80
N GLN A 513 -1.98 -1.12 17.57
CA GLN A 513 -0.64 -0.95 18.14
C GLN A 513 -0.60 -0.58 19.63
N ARG A 514 -1.73 -0.55 20.32
CA ARG A 514 -1.80 -0.12 21.73
C ARG A 514 -0.99 -1.03 22.65
N LEU A 515 -1.17 -2.34 22.56
CA LEU A 515 -0.44 -3.29 23.41
C LEU A 515 1.04 -3.30 23.05
N ALA A 516 1.36 -3.14 21.76
CA ALA A 516 2.72 -2.94 21.28
C ALA A 516 3.42 -1.75 21.96
N ALA A 517 2.79 -0.57 21.90
CA ALA A 517 3.32 0.65 22.48
C ALA A 517 3.45 0.56 24.02
N LEU A 518 2.45 -0.03 24.70
CA LEU A 518 2.51 -0.22 26.15
C LEU A 518 3.58 -1.24 26.55
N GLY A 519 3.74 -2.31 25.78
CA GLY A 519 4.78 -3.32 25.96
C GLY A 519 6.18 -2.74 25.73
N ALA A 520 6.35 -1.89 24.71
CA ALA A 520 7.60 -1.18 24.46
C ALA A 520 7.96 -0.22 25.60
N VAL A 521 7.00 0.58 26.08
CA VAL A 521 7.20 1.44 27.26
C VAL A 521 7.51 0.60 28.51
N HIS A 522 6.90 -0.57 28.67
CA HIS A 522 7.26 -1.44 29.79
C HIS A 522 8.70 -1.97 29.64
N SER A 523 9.04 -2.52 28.49
CA SER A 523 10.33 -3.20 28.20
C SER A 523 11.52 -2.24 28.27
N ALA A 524 11.34 -0.97 27.86
CA ALA A 524 12.36 0.06 27.99
C ALA A 524 12.75 0.34 29.46
N TRP A 525 11.87 0.03 30.42
CA TRP A 525 12.05 0.39 31.83
C TRP A 525 12.16 -0.82 32.78
N SER A 526 11.74 -2.02 32.38
CA SER A 526 11.76 -3.24 33.23
C SER A 526 12.94 -4.19 32.96
N ASP A 527 13.82 -3.84 32.02
CA ASP A 527 14.94 -4.69 31.54
C ASP A 527 14.48 -6.12 31.15
N SER A 528 13.21 -6.25 30.72
CA SER A 528 12.57 -7.50 30.31
C SER A 528 12.05 -7.38 28.88
N LEU A 529 12.28 -8.42 28.08
CA LEU A 529 11.78 -8.56 26.71
C LEU A 529 10.53 -9.48 26.63
N GLU A 530 10.06 -10.02 27.77
CA GLU A 530 8.97 -11.00 27.83
C GLU A 530 7.67 -10.51 27.18
N PHE A 531 7.45 -9.19 27.18
CA PHE A 531 6.23 -8.60 26.62
C PHE A 531 6.35 -8.17 25.16
N MET A 532 7.57 -8.15 24.58
CA MET A 532 7.78 -7.68 23.22
C MET A 532 7.23 -8.66 22.18
N GLY A 533 7.32 -9.97 22.40
CA GLY A 533 6.80 -10.98 21.47
C GLY A 533 5.30 -10.80 21.20
N SER A 534 4.48 -10.81 22.25
CA SER A 534 3.01 -10.64 22.13
C SER A 534 2.58 -9.24 21.70
N ALA A 535 3.35 -8.21 22.06
CA ALA A 535 3.16 -6.84 21.60
C ALA A 535 3.30 -6.70 20.07
N LEU A 536 4.22 -7.48 19.47
CA LEU A 536 4.57 -7.39 18.06
C LEU A 536 3.67 -8.28 17.20
N GLU A 537 3.22 -9.42 17.73
CA GLU A 537 2.20 -10.29 17.12
C GLU A 537 0.88 -9.56 16.80
N GLU A 538 0.52 -8.52 17.57
CA GLU A 538 -0.73 -7.76 17.38
C GLU A 538 -0.61 -6.55 16.45
N SER A 539 0.55 -6.31 15.85
CA SER A 539 0.73 -5.12 15.03
C SER A 539 0.21 -5.28 13.59
N GLY A 540 -0.58 -4.31 13.15
CA GLY A 540 -1.23 -4.32 11.84
C GLY A 540 -0.24 -4.49 10.68
N LEU A 541 -0.55 -5.46 9.80
CA LEU A 541 0.19 -5.78 8.58
C LEU A 541 -0.04 -4.78 7.44
N ARG A 542 -0.83 -3.73 7.70
CA ARG A 542 -1.32 -2.78 6.70
C ARG A 542 -0.34 -1.62 6.51
N ARG A 543 0.01 -1.33 5.25
CA ARG A 543 0.92 -0.25 4.88
C ARG A 543 0.16 1.04 4.61
N SER A 544 0.28 2.03 5.50
CA SER A 544 -0.43 3.31 5.38
C SER A 544 0.02 4.13 4.17
N GLU A 545 1.26 3.97 3.69
CA GLU A 545 1.75 4.62 2.48
C GLU A 545 0.96 4.23 1.22
N LEU A 546 0.53 2.96 1.11
CA LEU A 546 -0.29 2.49 -0.01
C LEU A 546 -1.70 3.05 0.04
N ASP A 547 -2.33 3.12 1.22
CA ASP A 547 -3.65 3.73 1.38
C ASP A 547 -3.62 5.24 1.07
N ARG A 548 -2.55 5.92 1.50
CA ARG A 548 -2.29 7.35 1.19
C ARG A 548 -2.10 7.58 -0.30
N LEU A 549 -1.30 6.75 -0.96
CA LEU A 549 -1.13 6.79 -2.41
C LEU A 549 -2.50 6.63 -3.10
N ALA A 550 -3.23 5.56 -2.79
CA ALA A 550 -4.55 5.28 -3.36
C ALA A 550 -5.55 6.44 -3.19
N PHE A 551 -5.53 7.12 -2.04
CA PHE A 551 -6.32 8.33 -1.78
C PHE A 551 -5.85 9.55 -2.59
N LEU A 552 -4.53 9.78 -2.65
CA LEU A 552 -3.93 10.94 -3.32
C LEU A 552 -4.12 10.91 -4.84
N ARG A 553 -4.08 9.73 -5.46
CA ARG A 553 -4.25 9.56 -6.91
C ARG A 553 -5.47 10.31 -7.43
N ARG A 554 -6.62 10.22 -6.74
CA ARG A 554 -7.82 11.01 -7.10
C ARG A 554 -7.79 12.42 -6.52
N SER A 555 -7.48 12.56 -5.23
CA SER A 555 -7.68 13.84 -4.53
C SER A 555 -6.70 14.95 -4.96
N ALA A 556 -5.53 14.59 -5.47
CA ALA A 556 -4.55 15.50 -6.05
C ALA A 556 -4.80 15.77 -7.54
N SER A 557 -5.52 14.88 -8.24
CA SER A 557 -5.76 14.97 -9.68
C SER A 557 -6.43 16.29 -10.08
N PRO A 558 -5.94 16.96 -11.15
CA PRO A 558 -6.66 18.07 -11.74
C PRO A 558 -7.98 17.63 -12.41
N HIS A 559 -8.18 16.32 -12.58
CA HIS A 559 -9.33 15.73 -13.28
C HIS A 559 -10.18 14.82 -12.38
N GLU A 560 -10.22 15.06 -11.06
CA GLU A 560 -10.86 14.17 -10.06
C GLU A 560 -12.33 13.75 -10.34
N ALA A 561 -13.07 14.57 -11.10
CA ALA A 561 -14.47 14.33 -11.47
C ALA A 561 -14.65 13.59 -12.81
N HIS A 562 -13.57 13.44 -13.57
CA HIS A 562 -13.54 12.84 -14.91
C HIS A 562 -12.81 11.49 -14.94
N ILE A 563 -12.18 11.06 -13.85
CA ILE A 563 -11.44 9.78 -13.79
C ILE A 563 -12.22 8.72 -13.01
N ALA A 564 -12.23 7.50 -13.54
CA ALA A 564 -12.90 6.35 -12.96
C ALA A 564 -11.97 5.14 -12.92
N LEU A 565 -12.23 4.25 -11.97
CA LEU A 565 -11.67 2.90 -11.98
C LEU A 565 -12.72 1.96 -12.59
N THR A 566 -12.32 1.20 -13.59
CA THR A 566 -13.14 0.17 -14.27
C THR A 566 -12.43 -1.18 -14.27
N ARG A 567 -11.24 -1.23 -13.67
CA ARG A 567 -10.36 -2.41 -13.57
C ARG A 567 -9.69 -2.41 -12.21
N LEU A 568 -9.20 -3.58 -11.80
CA LEU A 568 -8.37 -3.69 -10.61
C LEU A 568 -7.03 -3.00 -10.90
N ASN A 569 -6.73 -1.93 -10.17
CA ASN A 569 -5.39 -1.35 -10.15
C ASN A 569 -4.56 -2.06 -9.07
N LEU A 570 -3.26 -2.21 -9.31
CA LEU A 570 -2.31 -2.86 -8.41
C LEU A 570 -1.23 -1.85 -8.03
N LEU A 571 -1.29 -1.38 -6.79
CA LEU A 571 -0.30 -0.47 -6.21
C LEU A 571 0.61 -1.26 -5.28
N GLY A 572 1.90 -1.33 -5.61
CA GLY A 572 2.88 -2.10 -4.87
C GLY A 572 3.76 -1.24 -3.96
N PHE A 573 4.25 -1.86 -2.90
CA PHE A 573 5.35 -1.36 -2.09
C PHE A 573 6.36 -2.47 -1.90
N VAL A 574 7.63 -2.19 -2.18
CA VAL A 574 8.71 -3.17 -2.09
C VAL A 574 9.71 -2.78 -1.04
N ARG A 575 10.31 -3.82 -0.47
CA ARG A 575 11.52 -3.71 0.32
C ARG A 575 12.44 -4.84 -0.09
N LEU A 576 13.56 -4.48 -0.69
CA LEU A 576 14.53 -5.39 -1.26
C LEU A 576 15.81 -5.33 -0.44
N VAL A 577 16.44 -6.47 -0.27
CA VAL A 577 17.72 -6.60 0.44
C VAL A 577 18.74 -7.10 -0.58
N ASP A 578 19.75 -6.28 -0.82
CA ASP A 578 20.86 -6.60 -1.73
C ASP A 578 22.18 -6.61 -0.95
N LEU A 579 23.24 -7.13 -1.56
CA LEU A 579 24.61 -7.00 -1.07
C LEU A 579 25.35 -5.97 -1.94
N ASP A 580 26.12 -5.10 -1.31
CA ASP A 580 27.03 -4.17 -1.98
C ASP A 580 28.32 -4.87 -2.46
N ASP A 581 29.21 -4.11 -3.11
CA ASP A 581 30.48 -4.63 -3.65
C ASP A 581 31.43 -5.16 -2.55
N ASP A 582 31.29 -4.67 -1.32
CA ASP A 582 32.05 -5.10 -0.15
C ASP A 582 31.39 -6.30 0.57
N GLY A 583 30.22 -6.77 0.07
CA GLY A 583 29.42 -7.84 0.66
C GLY A 583 28.56 -7.41 1.84
N GLY A 584 28.45 -6.10 2.09
CA GLY A 584 27.59 -5.51 3.10
C GLY A 584 26.12 -5.49 2.66
N PRO A 585 25.16 -5.74 3.57
CA PRO A 585 23.75 -5.68 3.22
C PRO A 585 23.28 -4.23 2.97
N ARG A 586 22.47 -4.06 1.93
CA ARG A 586 21.85 -2.82 1.51
C ARG A 586 20.34 -2.98 1.44
N LEU A 587 19.61 -2.08 2.10
CA LEU A 587 18.15 -2.06 2.08
C LEU A 587 17.65 -1.03 1.09
N ARG A 588 16.75 -1.43 0.20
CA ARG A 588 16.07 -0.53 -0.73
C ARG A 588 14.57 -0.65 -0.56
N GLU A 589 13.87 0.46 -0.47
CA GLU A 589 12.41 0.45 -0.37
C GLU A 589 11.77 1.51 -1.26
N GLY A 590 10.57 1.23 -1.76
CA GLY A 590 9.94 2.10 -2.73
C GLY A 590 8.55 1.64 -3.14
N PHE A 591 7.84 2.52 -3.82
CA PHE A 591 6.61 2.13 -4.49
C PHE A 591 6.94 1.32 -5.76
N ASP A 592 6.03 0.43 -6.13
CA ASP A 592 6.04 -0.27 -7.39
C ASP A 592 4.63 -0.22 -7.97
N LEU A 593 4.33 0.80 -8.78
CA LEU A 593 3.05 0.88 -9.46
C LEU A 593 2.99 -0.18 -10.57
N ILE A 594 2.17 -1.21 -10.38
CA ILE A 594 2.08 -2.34 -11.32
C ILE A 594 1.01 -2.06 -12.38
N ASP A 595 -0.15 -1.58 -11.96
CA ASP A 595 -1.19 -1.07 -12.85
C ASP A 595 -1.91 0.12 -12.20
N ASN A 596 -1.78 1.29 -12.80
CA ASN A 596 -2.38 2.54 -12.37
C ASN A 596 -3.36 3.12 -13.42
N ARG A 597 -3.81 2.33 -14.40
CA ARG A 597 -4.65 2.83 -15.48
C ARG A 597 -6.01 3.29 -14.97
N VAL A 598 -6.44 4.46 -15.45
CA VAL A 598 -7.77 5.04 -15.20
C VAL A 598 -8.57 5.15 -16.50
N ASP A 599 -9.88 5.08 -16.38
CA ASP A 599 -10.79 5.48 -17.44
C ASP A 599 -11.24 6.93 -17.30
N VAL A 600 -11.58 7.53 -18.44
CA VAL A 600 -12.04 8.91 -18.50
C VAL A 600 -13.53 8.93 -18.81
N VAL A 601 -14.31 9.48 -17.90
CA VAL A 601 -15.73 9.75 -18.09
C VAL A 601 -15.93 11.18 -18.59
N ALA A 602 -16.85 11.37 -19.53
CA ALA A 602 -17.38 12.69 -19.90
C ALA A 602 -16.33 13.74 -20.34
N ALA A 603 -15.34 13.36 -21.15
CA ALA A 603 -14.40 14.31 -21.74
C ALA A 603 -14.50 14.29 -23.27
N GLU A 604 -15.19 15.27 -23.85
CA GLU A 604 -15.07 15.55 -25.28
C GLU A 604 -13.59 15.86 -25.60
N GLY A 605 -12.93 15.00 -26.38
CA GLY A 605 -11.64 15.29 -27.01
C GLY A 605 -10.35 15.01 -26.22
N ASN A 606 -10.36 14.97 -24.88
CA ASN A 606 -9.11 15.03 -24.08
C ASN A 606 -8.77 13.76 -23.25
N ALA A 607 -9.41 12.60 -23.52
CA ALA A 607 -9.23 11.41 -22.67
C ALA A 607 -7.76 10.93 -22.55
N ARG A 608 -6.99 10.95 -23.65
CA ARG A 608 -5.57 10.55 -23.62
C ARG A 608 -4.72 11.50 -22.78
N GLU A 609 -4.95 12.81 -22.91
CA GLU A 609 -4.22 13.81 -22.12
C GLU A 609 -4.56 13.71 -20.64
N ILE A 610 -5.81 13.38 -20.29
CA ILE A 610 -6.22 13.15 -18.90
C ILE A 610 -5.53 11.91 -18.33
N ARG A 611 -5.46 10.80 -19.09
CA ARG A 611 -4.72 9.60 -18.66
C ARG A 611 -3.22 9.87 -18.51
N LEU A 612 -2.64 10.64 -19.43
CA LEU A 612 -1.24 11.06 -19.39
C LEU A 612 -0.97 11.89 -18.12
N ALA A 613 -1.82 12.89 -17.85
CA ALA A 613 -1.72 13.72 -16.66
C ALA A 613 -1.85 12.88 -15.37
N GLN A 614 -2.73 11.88 -15.36
CA GLN A 614 -2.90 10.99 -14.21
C GLN A 614 -1.66 10.11 -14.00
N GLY A 615 -1.09 9.52 -15.05
CA GLY A 615 0.11 8.69 -14.92
C GLY A 615 1.33 9.48 -14.46
N VAL A 616 1.52 10.70 -14.97
CA VAL A 616 2.55 11.63 -14.49
C VAL A 616 2.35 11.96 -13.01
N LEU A 617 1.12 12.28 -12.60
CA LEU A 617 0.79 12.55 -11.21
C LEU A 617 1.11 11.35 -10.31
N ASP A 618 0.71 10.15 -10.72
CA ASP A 618 0.91 8.93 -9.95
C ASP A 618 2.41 8.67 -9.72
N THR A 619 3.26 8.81 -10.74
CA THR A 619 4.73 8.69 -10.58
C THR A 619 5.32 9.80 -9.71
N LEU A 620 4.77 11.01 -9.79
CA LEU A 620 5.23 12.13 -8.96
C LEU A 620 4.84 11.94 -7.48
N LEU A 621 3.69 11.30 -7.21
CA LEU A 621 3.24 10.95 -5.87
C LEU A 621 4.15 9.92 -5.19
N GLU A 622 4.75 8.98 -5.93
CA GLU A 622 5.74 8.04 -5.39
C GLU A 622 6.91 8.79 -4.71
N ALA A 623 7.42 9.84 -5.35
CA ALA A 623 8.51 10.67 -4.81
C ALA A 623 8.05 11.58 -3.66
N GLU A 624 6.86 12.16 -3.72
CA GLU A 624 6.37 13.05 -2.66
C GLU A 624 6.09 12.30 -1.36
N LEU A 625 5.59 11.06 -1.43
CA LEU A 625 5.28 10.26 -0.24
C LEU A 625 6.51 9.70 0.47
N LYS A 626 7.69 9.64 -0.18
CA LYS A 626 8.92 9.07 0.36
C LYS A 626 10.01 10.06 0.75
N ALA A 627 9.70 11.35 0.86
CA ALA A 627 10.70 12.41 1.08
C ALA A 627 11.72 12.13 2.22
N GLY A 628 12.96 11.79 1.81
CA GLY A 628 14.17 11.60 2.61
C GLY A 628 15.35 11.27 1.67
N GLU A 629 16.40 12.11 1.68
CA GLU A 629 17.57 12.10 0.78
C GLU A 629 17.27 12.09 -0.75
N ARG A 630 18.29 12.41 -1.56
CA ARG A 630 18.10 12.84 -2.96
C ARG A 630 17.44 11.71 -3.80
N PRO A 631 16.24 11.93 -4.36
CA PRO A 631 15.54 10.93 -5.18
C PRO A 631 16.08 10.91 -6.60
N LEU A 632 17.40 10.69 -6.76
CA LEU A 632 18.06 10.64 -8.08
C LEU A 632 17.51 9.52 -8.98
N ASP A 633 16.71 8.61 -8.42
CA ASP A 633 16.07 7.50 -9.14
C ASP A 633 14.56 7.71 -9.37
N ASN A 634 14.04 8.92 -9.08
CA ASN A 634 12.75 9.54 -9.44
C ASN A 634 12.53 9.92 -10.92
N THR A 635 12.01 9.13 -11.87
CA THR A 635 11.71 9.51 -13.28
C THR A 635 11.05 10.88 -13.35
N ALA A 636 9.98 11.11 -12.60
CA ALA A 636 9.27 12.38 -12.66
C ALA A 636 10.08 13.53 -12.06
N ARG A 637 10.88 13.28 -11.00
CA ARG A 637 11.81 14.25 -10.44
C ARG A 637 12.99 14.56 -11.36
N VAL A 638 13.68 13.54 -11.87
CA VAL A 638 14.79 13.65 -12.81
C VAL A 638 14.32 14.33 -14.09
N PHE A 639 13.13 13.99 -14.60
CA PHE A 639 12.57 14.65 -15.78
C PHE A 639 12.30 16.14 -15.51
N LEU A 640 11.74 16.52 -14.36
CA LEU A 640 11.58 17.93 -13.98
C LEU A 640 12.92 18.67 -13.85
N GLU A 641 13.92 18.03 -13.22
CA GLU A 641 15.26 18.59 -13.06
C GLU A 641 15.96 18.79 -14.41
N ASP A 642 15.83 17.83 -15.32
CA ASP A 642 16.36 17.87 -16.68
C ASP A 642 15.66 18.94 -17.52
N LEU A 643 14.33 19.01 -17.46
CA LEU A 643 13.55 20.06 -18.13
C LEU A 643 13.97 21.46 -17.66
N ALA A 644 14.17 21.65 -16.35
CA ALA A 644 14.62 22.92 -15.79
C ALA A 644 16.05 23.28 -16.21
N ALA A 645 16.91 22.28 -16.40
CA ALA A 645 18.29 22.45 -16.84
C ALA A 645 18.46 22.47 -18.37
N GLY A 646 17.39 22.31 -19.15
CA GLY A 646 17.43 22.21 -20.61
C GLY A 646 18.14 20.97 -21.13
N ARG A 647 18.17 19.87 -20.36
CA ARG A 647 18.71 18.57 -20.78
C ARG A 647 17.66 17.82 -21.61
N GLU A 648 18.10 17.21 -22.70
CA GLU A 648 17.18 16.54 -23.64
C GLU A 648 16.83 15.12 -23.22
N TRP A 649 15.56 14.78 -23.40
CA TRP A 649 15.05 13.41 -23.31
C TRP A 649 14.64 12.93 -24.69
N ARG A 650 15.09 11.73 -25.02
CA ARG A 650 14.85 11.08 -26.31
C ARG A 650 13.62 10.20 -26.24
N HIS A 651 12.77 10.35 -27.24
CA HIS A 651 11.63 9.48 -27.50
C HIS A 651 12.05 8.36 -28.45
N ILE A 652 11.77 7.12 -28.07
CA ILE A 652 12.08 5.91 -28.83
C ILE A 652 10.78 5.14 -29.02
N ALA A 653 10.45 4.87 -30.29
CA ALA A 653 9.25 4.12 -30.69
C ALA A 653 9.57 2.77 -31.34
N GLU A 654 10.85 2.49 -31.64
CA GLU A 654 11.32 1.25 -32.26
C GLU A 654 12.65 0.84 -31.64
N VAL A 655 12.93 -0.48 -31.60
CA VAL A 655 14.14 -1.06 -30.97
C VAL A 655 15.44 -0.47 -31.53
N SER A 656 15.51 -0.21 -32.84
CA SER A 656 16.69 0.40 -33.47
C SER A 656 17.01 1.80 -32.93
N GLY A 657 16.04 2.49 -32.32
CA GLY A 657 16.28 3.79 -31.68
C GLY A 657 17.15 3.70 -30.42
N LEU A 658 17.27 2.52 -29.80
CA LEU A 658 18.12 2.30 -28.61
C LEU A 658 19.62 2.43 -28.95
N GLU A 659 20.02 2.11 -30.19
CA GLU A 659 21.42 2.21 -30.63
C GLU A 659 21.93 3.66 -30.68
N ALA A 660 21.02 4.61 -30.74
CA ALA A 660 21.34 6.03 -30.90
C ALA A 660 21.48 6.78 -29.57
N LEU A 661 21.48 6.08 -28.43
CA LEU A 661 21.75 6.62 -27.10
C LEU A 661 23.25 6.87 -26.88
N ASP A 662 23.60 7.95 -26.18
CA ASP A 662 25.00 8.26 -25.80
C ASP A 662 25.53 7.32 -24.71
N TRP A 663 24.65 6.51 -24.11
CA TRP A 663 24.97 5.53 -23.09
C TRP A 663 24.32 4.19 -23.44
N ARG A 664 24.88 3.11 -22.91
CA ARG A 664 24.35 1.75 -23.15
C ARG A 664 23.57 1.30 -21.93
N PRO A 665 22.27 0.97 -22.07
CA PRO A 665 21.52 0.36 -20.99
C PRO A 665 22.18 -0.95 -20.53
N PRO A 666 22.20 -1.24 -19.22
CA PRO A 666 22.52 -2.56 -18.71
C PRO A 666 21.70 -3.65 -19.41
N PRO A 667 22.21 -4.89 -19.59
CA PRO A 667 21.53 -5.93 -20.36
C PRO A 667 20.08 -6.18 -19.95
N ASP A 668 19.79 -6.18 -18.65
CA ASP A 668 18.44 -6.40 -18.13
C ASP A 668 17.48 -5.25 -18.44
N ILE A 669 17.98 -4.01 -18.43
CA ILE A 669 17.21 -2.83 -18.82
C ILE A 669 17.00 -2.84 -20.34
N ALA A 670 18.03 -3.19 -21.12
CA ALA A 670 17.92 -3.30 -22.58
C ALA A 670 16.84 -4.32 -22.99
N ALA A 671 16.87 -5.53 -22.42
CA ALA A 671 15.88 -6.57 -22.68
C ALA A 671 14.45 -6.12 -22.32
N HIS A 672 14.30 -5.35 -21.24
CA HIS A 672 13.02 -4.78 -20.85
C HIS A 672 12.53 -3.72 -21.84
N LEU A 673 13.37 -2.76 -22.21
CA LEU A 673 13.04 -1.73 -23.20
C LEU A 673 12.66 -2.34 -24.54
N GLU A 674 13.38 -3.39 -24.98
CA GLU A 674 13.05 -4.15 -26.19
C GLU A 674 11.66 -4.79 -26.11
N SER A 675 11.32 -5.40 -24.98
CA SER A 675 9.98 -5.98 -24.76
C SER A 675 8.89 -4.91 -24.79
N VAL A 676 9.10 -3.77 -24.13
CA VAL A 676 8.14 -2.65 -24.11
C VAL A 676 7.88 -2.14 -25.53
N LEU A 677 8.94 -1.96 -26.33
CA LEU A 677 8.84 -1.51 -27.72
C LEU A 677 8.17 -2.56 -28.62
N ALA A 678 8.43 -3.85 -28.39
CA ALA A 678 7.78 -4.95 -29.11
C ALA A 678 6.27 -5.02 -28.84
N ASP A 679 5.82 -4.61 -27.64
CA ASP A 679 4.40 -4.50 -27.27
C ASP A 679 3.70 -3.28 -27.91
N GLY A 680 4.41 -2.49 -28.73
CA GLY A 680 3.88 -1.27 -29.35
C GLY A 680 3.79 -0.06 -28.42
N ARG A 681 4.34 -0.18 -27.20
CA ARG A 681 4.55 0.96 -26.31
C ARG A 681 5.81 1.73 -26.72
N GLN A 682 5.94 2.94 -26.20
CA GLN A 682 7.04 3.85 -26.51
C GLN A 682 7.77 4.21 -25.21
N VAL A 683 9.04 4.58 -25.31
CA VAL A 683 9.83 4.98 -24.15
C VAL A 683 10.39 6.39 -24.34
N VAL A 684 10.44 7.14 -23.25
CA VAL A 684 11.07 8.47 -23.21
C VAL A 684 12.11 8.46 -22.10
N LEU A 685 13.38 8.67 -22.45
CA LEU A 685 14.52 8.50 -21.52
C LEU A 685 15.57 9.59 -21.75
N PRO A 686 16.41 9.89 -20.75
CA PRO A 686 17.46 10.90 -20.90
C PRO A 686 18.47 10.50 -21.98
N GLU A 687 18.87 11.46 -22.81
CA GLU A 687 19.90 11.23 -23.82
C GLU A 687 21.26 10.93 -23.18
N ARG A 688 21.52 11.51 -21.98
CA ARG A 688 22.74 11.32 -21.19
C ARG A 688 22.39 11.13 -19.72
N LEU A 689 22.97 10.13 -19.09
CA LEU A 689 22.85 9.93 -17.64
C LEU A 689 23.78 10.90 -16.88
N ALA A 690 23.29 11.44 -15.76
CA ALA A 690 24.14 12.13 -14.81
C ALA A 690 25.13 11.13 -14.17
N GLN A 691 26.32 11.60 -13.78
CA GLN A 691 27.30 10.75 -13.11
C GLN A 691 26.72 10.18 -11.80
N GLY A 692 26.71 8.85 -11.68
CA GLY A 692 26.20 8.15 -10.51
C GLY A 692 24.67 8.05 -10.42
N ALA A 693 23.93 8.48 -11.43
CA ALA A 693 22.47 8.32 -11.47
C ALA A 693 22.05 6.99 -12.11
N GLY A 694 20.99 6.37 -11.57
CA GLY A 694 20.35 5.21 -12.19
C GLY A 694 19.69 5.55 -13.52
N ALA A 695 19.46 4.53 -14.34
CA ALA A 695 18.67 4.67 -15.55
C ALA A 695 17.18 4.81 -15.19
N VAL A 696 16.58 5.92 -15.59
CA VAL A 696 15.15 6.21 -15.42
C VAL A 696 14.50 6.52 -16.76
N TRP A 697 13.25 6.11 -16.96
CA TRP A 697 12.52 6.36 -18.20
C TRP A 697 11.01 6.45 -17.97
N TRP A 698 10.29 6.99 -18.93
CA TRP A 698 8.84 6.90 -19.04
C TRP A 698 8.47 5.78 -20.01
N GLU A 699 7.50 4.95 -19.64
CA GLU A 699 6.79 4.06 -20.57
C GLU A 699 5.45 4.67 -20.93
N LEU A 700 5.24 4.93 -22.23
CA LEU A 700 4.05 5.59 -22.77
C LEU A 700 3.31 4.61 -23.70
N ASP A 701 2.03 4.43 -23.46
CA ASP A 701 1.10 3.89 -24.45
C ASP A 701 0.58 5.05 -25.32
N PRO A 702 1.06 5.17 -26.58
CA PRO A 702 0.69 6.29 -27.43
C PRO A 702 -0.78 6.27 -27.87
N ALA A 703 -1.44 5.10 -27.80
CA ALA A 703 -2.83 4.91 -28.24
C ALA A 703 -3.83 5.24 -27.14
N SER A 704 -3.57 4.84 -25.89
CA SER A 704 -4.46 5.13 -24.75
C SER A 704 -4.11 6.43 -24.02
N GLY A 705 -2.86 6.89 -24.11
CA GLY A 705 -2.31 7.97 -23.30
C GLY A 705 -1.88 7.54 -21.90
N GLY A 706 -1.93 6.24 -21.58
CA GLY A 706 -1.40 5.71 -20.32
C GLY A 706 0.12 5.89 -20.26
N ILE A 707 0.63 6.30 -19.08
CA ILE A 707 2.06 6.51 -18.87
C ILE A 707 2.46 6.10 -17.46
N LEU A 708 3.68 5.60 -17.31
CA LEU A 708 4.28 5.28 -16.02
C LEU A 708 5.79 5.57 -16.03
N GLY A 709 6.31 6.13 -14.95
CA GLY A 709 7.75 6.29 -14.77
C GLY A 709 8.38 5.03 -14.17
N MET A 710 9.53 4.65 -14.72
CA MET A 710 10.25 3.42 -14.39
C MET A 710 11.65 3.74 -13.89
N GLY A 711 12.04 3.08 -12.79
CA GLY A 711 13.38 3.14 -12.22
C GLY A 711 14.31 2.02 -12.70
N PRO A 712 15.57 2.01 -12.20
CA PRO A 712 16.62 1.12 -12.66
C PRO A 712 16.31 -0.39 -12.48
N ASP A 713 15.42 -0.76 -11.55
CA ASP A 713 15.03 -2.17 -11.33
C ASP A 713 13.83 -2.64 -12.15
N ARG A 714 13.37 -1.85 -13.13
CA ARG A 714 12.12 -2.08 -13.89
C ARG A 714 10.87 -2.06 -13.01
N ARG A 715 10.94 -1.33 -11.90
CA ARG A 715 9.84 -1.08 -10.95
C ARG A 715 9.56 0.42 -10.88
N GLY A 716 8.48 0.75 -10.15
CA GLY A 716 8.36 2.08 -9.53
C GLY A 716 9.56 2.42 -8.65
N GLN A 717 9.59 3.63 -8.12
CA GLN A 717 10.86 4.24 -7.70
C GLN A 717 11.02 4.31 -6.18
N GLY A 718 12.22 3.92 -5.74
CA GLY A 718 12.57 3.79 -4.33
C GLY A 718 13.70 4.70 -3.90
N VAL A 719 13.91 4.72 -2.59
CA VAL A 719 15.05 5.36 -1.94
C VAL A 719 16.04 4.27 -1.56
N GLU A 720 17.31 4.47 -1.90
CA GLU A 720 18.41 3.68 -1.37
C GLU A 720 18.68 4.13 0.07
N ALA A 721 18.57 3.22 1.03
CA ALA A 721 19.04 3.45 2.38
C ALA A 721 20.31 2.60 2.60
N ILE A 722 21.46 3.27 2.72
CA ILE A 722 22.57 2.69 3.50
C ILE A 722 21.97 2.38 4.87
N LEU A 723 22.29 1.23 5.48
CA LEU A 723 21.78 0.79 6.79
C LEU A 723 22.08 1.80 7.92
N ILE A 724 21.42 2.95 7.90
CA ILE A 724 21.24 3.85 9.01
C ILE A 724 19.90 3.40 9.60
N LEU A 725 20.03 2.47 10.54
CA LEU A 725 18.96 1.68 11.14
C LEU A 725 18.04 2.48 12.06
N MET A 726 17.55 3.62 11.59
CA MET A 726 16.61 4.46 12.32
C MET A 726 15.31 4.73 11.55
N ASN A 727 15.15 4.27 10.31
CA ASN A 727 13.95 4.54 9.51
C ASN A 727 13.11 3.30 9.10
N SER A 728 13.50 2.08 9.48
CA SER A 728 12.69 0.85 9.29
C SER A 728 11.54 0.69 10.32
N ILE A 729 11.19 1.80 10.99
CA ILE A 729 10.30 1.89 12.14
C ILE A 729 8.91 1.29 11.89
N ASN A 730 8.35 1.47 10.70
CA ASN A 730 6.96 1.05 10.43
C ASN A 730 6.80 -0.48 10.36
N ASN A 731 7.88 -1.23 10.06
CA ASN A 731 7.79 -2.68 9.85
C ASN A 731 8.19 -3.51 11.08
N ALA A 732 8.94 -2.94 12.03
CA ALA A 732 9.42 -3.70 13.20
C ALA A 732 8.27 -4.24 14.05
N ALA A 733 7.07 -3.70 13.85
CA ALA A 733 5.84 -4.18 14.43
C ALA A 733 5.58 -5.65 14.01
N SER A 734 5.65 -6.01 12.73
CA SER A 734 5.41 -7.39 12.28
C SER A 734 6.54 -8.35 12.72
N ALA A 735 6.24 -9.61 13.03
CA ALA A 735 7.25 -10.62 13.39
C ALA A 735 8.43 -10.67 12.40
N VAL A 736 8.15 -10.54 11.09
CA VAL A 736 9.18 -10.52 10.03
C VAL A 736 9.97 -9.22 9.98
N GLY A 737 9.35 -8.06 10.24
CA GLY A 737 10.08 -6.79 10.31
C GLY A 737 10.91 -6.65 11.59
N MET A 738 10.50 -7.29 12.68
CA MET A 738 11.34 -7.49 13.86
C MET A 738 12.55 -8.35 13.49
N VAL A 739 12.34 -9.47 12.81
CA VAL A 739 13.41 -10.33 12.30
C VAL A 739 14.39 -9.52 11.44
N GLN A 740 13.94 -8.68 10.51
CA GLN A 740 14.80 -7.77 9.72
C GLN A 740 15.51 -6.69 10.53
N THR A 741 14.88 -6.16 11.57
CA THR A 741 15.50 -5.20 12.49
C THR A 741 16.56 -5.89 13.36
N ILE A 742 16.25 -7.10 13.83
CA ILE A 742 17.16 -7.99 14.54
C ILE A 742 18.36 -8.28 13.65
N TRP A 743 18.14 -8.71 12.41
CA TRP A 743 19.18 -8.94 11.41
C TRP A 743 20.11 -7.75 11.31
N ALA A 744 19.58 -6.58 11.00
CA ALA A 744 20.41 -5.41 10.79
C ALA A 744 21.14 -4.94 12.06
N CYS A 745 20.55 -5.12 13.24
CA CYS A 745 21.26 -4.89 14.51
C CYS A 745 22.40 -5.90 14.71
N MET A 746 22.23 -7.15 14.33
CA MET A 746 23.26 -8.18 14.44
C MET A 746 24.38 -7.99 13.41
N PHE A 747 24.05 -7.66 12.16
CA PHE A 747 25.04 -7.42 11.10
C PHE A 747 25.94 -6.19 11.37
N ASN A 748 25.46 -5.21 12.14
CA ASN A 748 26.17 -3.93 12.34
C ASN A 748 26.74 -3.71 13.75
N SER A 749 26.48 -4.59 14.71
CA SER A 749 26.94 -4.41 16.10
C SER A 749 28.29 -5.09 16.36
N ALA A 750 29.15 -4.47 17.17
CA ALA A 750 30.47 -5.02 17.51
C ALA A 750 30.41 -6.17 18.54
N GLY A 751 29.22 -6.53 19.06
CA GLY A 751 29.05 -7.68 19.95
C GLY A 751 27.63 -7.86 20.51
N PRO A 752 27.36 -8.97 21.24
CA PRO A 752 26.01 -9.40 21.67
C PRO A 752 25.28 -8.42 22.60
N ALA A 753 26.02 -7.73 23.48
CA ALA A 753 25.43 -6.72 24.34
C ALA A 753 24.98 -5.48 23.55
N GLN A 754 25.75 -5.09 22.53
CA GLN A 754 25.43 -3.96 21.66
C GLN A 754 24.29 -4.31 20.69
N ALA A 755 24.25 -5.54 20.18
CA ALA A 755 23.15 -6.05 19.36
C ALA A 755 21.83 -6.07 20.15
N ARG A 756 21.83 -6.56 21.40
CA ARG A 756 20.63 -6.53 22.27
C ARG A 756 20.17 -5.10 22.57
N CYS A 757 21.09 -4.19 22.84
CA CYS A 757 20.75 -2.77 23.02
C CYS A 757 20.15 -2.16 21.74
N CYS A 758 20.74 -2.48 20.58
CA CYS A 758 20.23 -2.06 19.27
C CYS A 758 18.80 -2.58 19.03
N ILE A 759 18.56 -3.88 19.25
CA ILE A 759 17.25 -4.51 19.04
C ILE A 759 16.18 -3.86 19.93
N ARG A 760 16.51 -3.66 21.22
CA ARG A 760 15.59 -3.02 22.17
C ARG A 760 15.28 -1.58 21.78
N ASN A 761 16.30 -0.78 21.47
CA ASN A 761 16.12 0.61 21.06
C ASN A 761 15.34 0.71 19.74
N ALA A 762 15.63 -0.17 18.79
CA ALA A 762 14.93 -0.21 17.51
C ALA A 762 13.45 -0.62 17.68
N ALA A 763 13.15 -1.59 18.55
CA ALA A 763 11.77 -1.98 18.85
C ALA A 763 10.97 -0.87 19.54
N VAL A 764 11.58 -0.16 20.49
CA VAL A 764 10.94 0.99 21.17
C VAL A 764 10.72 2.15 20.21
N MET A 765 11.73 2.51 19.43
CA MET A 765 11.62 3.58 18.42
C MET A 765 10.63 3.23 17.32
N ALA A 766 10.57 1.96 16.91
CA ALA A 766 9.58 1.45 15.97
C ALA A 766 8.15 1.63 16.47
N ALA A 767 7.87 1.17 17.70
CA ALA A 767 6.55 1.31 18.31
C ALA A 767 6.13 2.78 18.46
N VAL A 768 7.04 3.64 18.96
CA VAL A 768 6.75 5.07 19.17
C VAL A 768 6.56 5.81 17.85
N SER A 769 7.42 5.60 16.86
CA SER A 769 7.35 6.36 15.61
C SER A 769 6.32 5.78 14.62
N SER A 770 6.01 4.48 14.64
CA SER A 770 4.82 3.95 13.95
C SER A 770 3.54 4.60 14.49
N TYR A 771 3.45 4.70 15.81
CA TYR A 771 2.33 5.36 16.48
C TYR A 771 2.25 6.86 16.16
N MET A 772 3.39 7.57 16.11
CA MET A 772 3.41 8.97 15.68
C MET A 772 3.07 9.13 14.19
N SER A 773 3.63 8.29 13.32
CA SER A 773 3.46 8.32 11.87
C SER A 773 2.00 8.07 11.47
N ASN A 774 1.35 7.06 12.06
CA ASN A 774 -0.05 6.74 11.79
C ASN A 774 -0.98 7.85 12.28
N GLY A 775 -0.70 8.45 13.44
CA GLY A 775 -1.49 9.56 13.95
C GLY A 775 -1.32 10.86 13.16
N LEU A 776 -0.09 11.20 12.78
CA LEU A 776 0.24 12.36 11.95
C LEU A 776 -0.35 12.21 10.53
N SER A 777 -0.29 11.01 9.97
CA SER A 777 -0.86 10.68 8.66
C SER A 777 -2.39 10.80 8.66
N SER A 778 -3.06 10.25 9.67
CA SER A 778 -4.51 10.35 9.83
C SER A 778 -4.98 11.81 9.91
N TYR A 779 -4.22 12.67 10.60
CA TYR A 779 -4.48 14.12 10.65
C TYR A 779 -4.29 14.80 9.29
N ALA A 780 -3.20 14.45 8.58
CA ALA A 780 -2.90 15.04 7.29
C ALA A 780 -4.00 14.74 6.25
N GLU A 781 -4.68 13.60 6.35
CA GLU A 781 -5.78 13.23 5.45
C GLU A 781 -7.05 14.04 5.71
N LEU A 782 -7.42 14.22 6.98
CA LEU A 782 -8.59 14.96 7.42
C LEU A 782 -8.62 16.42 6.98
N SER A 783 -7.44 17.04 6.98
CA SER A 783 -7.26 18.46 6.72
C SER A 783 -6.81 18.74 5.27
N GLY A 784 -6.75 17.71 4.42
CA GLY A 784 -6.26 17.82 3.04
C GLY A 784 -4.77 18.20 2.97
N LEU A 785 -4.04 17.88 4.04
CA LEU A 785 -2.68 18.24 4.42
C LEU A 785 -1.57 17.29 3.90
N VAL A 786 -1.95 16.34 3.04
CA VAL A 786 -1.29 15.05 2.85
C VAL A 786 0.13 15.07 2.26
N ILE A 787 0.54 16.15 1.59
CA ILE A 787 1.69 16.09 0.67
C ILE A 787 3.04 16.35 1.39
N THR A 788 3.10 17.07 2.51
CA THR A 788 4.40 17.43 3.14
C THR A 788 4.45 17.44 4.67
N GLY A 789 3.30 17.34 5.36
CA GLY A 789 3.20 17.66 6.79
C GLY A 789 3.85 16.64 7.73
N GLY A 790 3.49 15.35 7.62
CA GLY A 790 3.84 14.34 8.61
C GLY A 790 5.33 14.26 8.97
N ASN A 791 6.21 14.12 7.98
CA ASN A 791 7.66 13.94 8.22
C ASN A 791 8.35 15.24 8.65
N ARG A 792 7.94 16.39 8.12
CA ARG A 792 8.54 17.69 8.50
C ARG A 792 8.10 18.17 9.87
N LEU A 793 6.85 17.87 10.23
CA LEU A 793 6.30 18.14 11.55
C LEU A 793 6.95 17.25 12.60
N PHE A 794 7.17 15.96 12.28
CA PHE A 794 8.04 15.08 13.05
C PHE A 794 9.44 15.69 13.22
N ASP A 795 10.12 16.11 12.14
CA ASP A 795 11.44 16.73 12.20
C ASP A 795 11.47 18.09 12.93
N MET A 796 10.40 18.88 12.84
CA MET A 796 10.28 20.17 13.51
C MET A 796 10.04 19.97 15.01
N LEU A 797 9.15 19.05 15.38
CA LEU A 797 8.88 18.67 16.77
C LEU A 797 10.12 18.01 17.39
N ASN A 798 10.82 17.14 16.65
CA ASN A 798 12.12 16.61 17.05
C ASN A 798 13.16 17.72 17.20
N ARG A 799 13.27 18.66 16.27
CA ARG A 799 14.22 19.79 16.39
C ARG A 799 13.90 20.72 17.55
N MET A 800 12.62 20.91 17.88
CA MET A 800 12.21 21.69 19.06
C MET A 800 12.52 20.93 20.36
N ALA A 801 12.26 19.61 20.41
CA ALA A 801 12.61 18.76 21.54
C ALA A 801 14.15 18.65 21.72
N ILE A 802 14.89 18.41 20.64
CA ILE A 802 16.35 18.36 20.60
C ILE A 802 16.96 19.73 20.90
N GLY A 803 16.39 20.83 20.43
CA GLY A 803 16.84 22.19 20.74
C GLY A 803 16.71 22.52 22.23
N GLN A 804 15.65 22.05 22.88
CA GLN A 804 15.49 22.13 24.34
C GLN A 804 16.48 21.20 25.08
N MET A 805 16.72 19.98 24.57
CA MET A 805 17.71 19.07 25.13
C MET A 805 19.14 19.63 25.02
N ALA A 806 19.54 20.14 23.85
CA ALA A 806 20.88 20.66 23.58
C ALA A 806 21.23 21.85 24.49
N GLY A 807 20.27 22.78 24.71
CA GLY A 807 20.44 23.90 25.63
C GLY A 807 20.59 23.49 27.10
N GLN A 808 20.03 22.34 27.50
CA GLN A 808 20.14 21.79 28.86
C GLN A 808 21.35 20.86 29.04
N THR A 809 21.78 20.14 27.99
CA THR A 809 22.93 19.21 28.06
C THR A 809 24.28 19.92 28.08
N THR A 810 24.44 21.10 27.45
CA THR A 810 25.71 21.85 27.50
C THR A 810 26.09 22.33 28.90
N SER A 811 25.15 22.39 29.87
CA SER A 811 25.49 22.68 31.26
C SER A 811 25.81 21.44 32.11
N ALA A 812 25.50 20.22 31.65
CA ALA A 812 25.64 18.99 32.44
C ALA A 812 26.83 18.11 32.02
N PHE A 813 27.34 18.23 30.78
CA PHE A 813 28.34 17.32 30.22
C PHE A 813 29.82 17.58 30.61
N LEU A 814 30.12 18.62 31.38
CA LEU A 814 31.52 18.92 31.77
C LEU A 814 32.03 18.13 33.00
N GLY A 815 31.38 17.03 33.43
CA GLY A 815 31.73 16.42 34.73
C GLY A 815 31.48 14.93 35.01
N ALA A 816 31.13 14.04 34.08
CA ALA A 816 30.99 12.62 34.42
C ALA A 816 31.28 11.65 33.26
N THR A 817 32.11 10.64 33.53
CA THR A 817 32.35 9.44 32.71
C THR A 817 31.35 8.35 33.10
N ALA A 818 30.62 7.78 32.13
CA ALA A 818 29.72 6.63 32.33
C ALA A 818 30.51 5.31 32.48
N PRO A 819 30.01 4.33 33.26
CA PRO A 819 30.67 3.02 33.41
C PRO A 819 30.39 2.09 32.22
N GLU A 820 31.38 1.27 31.87
CA GLU A 820 31.21 0.17 30.90
C GLU A 820 30.14 -0.82 31.40
N GLY A 821 29.07 -1.00 30.61
CA GLY A 821 28.03 -1.99 30.86
C GLY A 821 26.61 -1.45 31.08
N SER A 822 26.40 -0.14 31.17
CA SER A 822 25.04 0.44 31.10
C SER A 822 24.70 0.82 29.65
N CYS A 823 23.50 0.46 29.21
CA CYS A 823 22.96 0.87 27.92
C CYS A 823 22.78 2.38 27.80
#